data_AF-A0A933IX69-F1
#
_entry.id   AF-A0A933IX69-F1
#
_cell.length_a   1.000
_cell.length_b   1.000
_cell.length_c   1.000
_cell.angle_alpha   90.00
_cell.angle_beta   90.00
_cell.angle_gamma   90.00
#
_symmetry.space_group_name_H-M   'P 1'
#
loop_
_entity.id
_entity.type
_entity.pdbx_description
1 polymer ?
#
loop_
_entity_poly.entity_id
_entity_poly.type
_entity_poly.pdbx_seq_one_letter_code
_entity_poly.pdbx_strand_id
1 'polypeptide(L)'
;MTRVYVALDLEMTGLHSERDAILEIGAVKFRDDDVLGAWSSLVNPNRPLPHKIERLTGITQAEVERAPALHSVLPTLARFVGEHPIVGHSIQSDLAFLQRAGYTAPPPALDTFELACILMPYASRFSLARLANELGIEFATHHRALDDAKLAHRLFHALLERAQKLDQKIVQEIARFTEKSDWPLKFAFQDILRDKARTAFAPGTIGAQLAAKGAVGDETLGLLFSRDRAERPLRPKVNQQPLDVDALARLLAPEGTFAEHFQGYEHRPQQIAVLRAVAEAFNDSALLLVEAGTGIGKSLAYLLPAIQWAVQNQHRVVISTNTINLQDQLFLKDIPDLRQVLHLEFKAALLKGRANYLCRRRLDALRRSEKLSSAEIRVLAKVLAWLPSTTTGDSAELTLMGPEENAVWSRLSSDVEHCSPESCQFKQENKCFFYRAREKAESAHVVIVNHALLLSDMATENHVLPEYKYLVVDEAHHLEARATEALSFDVSSSTLEALFRGLAHERGGLIGTLAGALRRSDVPPAILREPQNIFGDVAQDIDHALRGVYDFFNTLDRFLGQQEQLPGESETGYDRQIRLTASRRAQPEWSGIEIAWDDFGARFARVREGIERIFKAWSELDEYEIPGQPDLATELAFALRRVSETRQQMEALVTKPAASGIYWATINKNTGNISLHTAPLNVGELLQKKLFAGKEATILTSATLCVDKSFGHIKSRLGIGDWSDELTVGSPFDYAQAALVFVPKDIPEPGQPGYQKAVEAALVDLLRATQGRALVLFTSHSQLQATYRAITRPLEEDAIIVIAQNLDGSRRQVLETFKTQERTALLGTKSFWEGVDVVGEALSCLVIARLPFSVPSDPIFAARSETFDDSFGQYAVPEAVLRFRQGFGRLIRSKNDRGIVVVLDKRVLTKNYGRLFLGSLPPVQVVKDKELKELPRVAEEWIQNGRMNSQQLMAKSASAD
;
A
#
# COMPACT_ATOMS: atom_id res chain seq x y z
N MET A 1 10.82 -15.02 -34.42
CA MET A 1 11.83 -13.94 -34.31
C MET A 1 13.13 -14.31 -35.01
N THR A 2 13.77 -13.35 -35.68
CA THR A 2 15.04 -13.60 -36.41
C THR A 2 16.31 -13.24 -35.63
N ARG A 3 16.19 -12.60 -34.46
CA ARG A 3 17.33 -12.10 -33.68
C ARG A 3 17.76 -13.15 -32.64
N VAL A 4 19.07 -13.23 -32.40
CA VAL A 4 19.67 -14.05 -31.34
C VAL A 4 19.75 -13.20 -30.07
N TYR A 5 19.31 -13.74 -28.95
CA TYR A 5 19.35 -13.13 -27.62
C TYR A 5 20.20 -13.97 -26.67
N VAL A 6 20.61 -13.38 -25.55
CA VAL A 6 21.27 -14.09 -24.45
C VAL A 6 20.50 -13.84 -23.17
N ALA A 7 19.86 -14.87 -22.63
CA ALA A 7 19.30 -14.81 -21.28
C ALA A 7 20.44 -14.91 -20.27
N LEU A 8 20.45 -14.05 -19.26
CA LEU A 8 21.51 -13.95 -18.26
C LEU A 8 20.91 -13.79 -16.87
N ASP A 9 21.50 -14.48 -15.91
CA ASP A 9 21.15 -14.44 -14.50
C ASP A 9 22.40 -14.68 -13.63
N LEU A 10 22.42 -14.12 -12.43
CA LEU A 10 23.53 -14.21 -11.47
C LEU A 10 23.05 -14.69 -10.10
N GLU A 11 23.82 -15.62 -9.52
CA GLU A 11 23.76 -15.86 -8.08
C GLU A 11 24.78 -14.99 -7.35
N MET A 12 24.37 -14.38 -6.24
CA MET A 12 25.12 -13.35 -5.53
C MET A 12 25.13 -13.59 -4.03
N THR A 13 26.16 -13.11 -3.33
CA THR A 13 26.21 -13.20 -1.85
C THR A 13 25.18 -12.30 -1.16
N GLY A 14 24.52 -11.40 -1.90
CA GLY A 14 23.52 -10.46 -1.41
C GLY A 14 23.01 -9.54 -2.52
N LEU A 15 22.18 -8.57 -2.17
CA LEU A 15 21.43 -7.73 -3.14
C LEU A 15 22.15 -6.44 -3.55
N HIS A 16 23.28 -6.09 -2.92
CA HIS A 16 23.91 -4.77 -3.10
C HIS A 16 25.28 -4.89 -3.78
N SER A 17 25.35 -4.46 -5.04
CA SER A 17 26.57 -4.50 -5.86
C SER A 17 27.79 -3.81 -5.25
N GLU A 18 27.59 -2.83 -4.35
CA GLU A 18 28.68 -2.12 -3.67
C GLU A 18 29.42 -2.98 -2.65
N ARG A 19 28.71 -3.90 -1.98
CA ARG A 19 29.21 -4.67 -0.84
C ARG A 19 29.21 -6.18 -1.05
N ASP A 20 28.39 -6.70 -1.96
CA ASP A 20 28.21 -8.13 -2.22
C ASP A 20 29.03 -8.59 -3.44
N ALA A 21 29.14 -9.90 -3.70
CA ALA A 21 29.92 -10.47 -4.79
C ALA A 21 29.14 -11.54 -5.58
N ILE A 22 29.58 -11.77 -6.82
CA ILE A 22 29.02 -12.79 -7.74
C ILE A 22 29.54 -14.18 -7.34
N LEU A 23 28.66 -15.18 -7.34
CA LEU A 23 28.91 -16.60 -7.02
C LEU A 23 28.80 -17.52 -8.23
N GLU A 24 27.81 -17.28 -9.07
CA GLU A 24 27.57 -18.03 -10.30
C GLU A 24 27.06 -17.08 -11.37
N ILE A 25 27.48 -17.32 -12.61
CA ILE A 25 26.96 -16.63 -13.78
C ILE A 25 26.35 -17.70 -14.69
N GLY A 26 25.08 -17.52 -15.06
CA GLY A 26 24.38 -18.34 -16.05
C GLY A 26 24.05 -17.53 -17.28
N ALA A 27 24.28 -18.11 -18.47
CA ALA A 27 23.94 -17.49 -19.73
C ALA A 27 23.42 -18.51 -20.75
N VAL A 28 22.31 -18.21 -21.42
CA VAL A 28 21.70 -19.05 -22.45
C VAL A 28 21.53 -18.23 -23.72
N LYS A 29 22.20 -18.65 -24.79
CA LYS A 29 22.05 -18.04 -26.11
C LYS A 29 20.92 -18.75 -26.86
N PHE A 30 19.96 -18.01 -27.36
CA PHE A 30 18.77 -18.57 -28.00
C PHE A 30 18.27 -17.74 -29.18
N ARG A 31 17.44 -18.37 -30.00
CA ARG A 31 16.64 -17.72 -31.06
C ARG A 31 15.27 -18.39 -31.05
N ASP A 32 14.22 -17.61 -30.86
CA ASP A 32 12.87 -18.16 -30.61
C ASP A 32 12.89 -19.11 -29.40
N ASP A 33 12.34 -20.31 -29.55
CA ASP A 33 12.38 -21.36 -28.53
C ASP A 33 13.68 -22.19 -28.59
N ASP A 34 14.47 -22.04 -29.65
CA ASP A 34 15.68 -22.84 -29.87
C ASP A 34 16.87 -22.30 -29.05
N VAL A 35 17.40 -23.13 -28.15
CA VAL A 35 18.64 -22.86 -27.42
C VAL A 35 19.84 -23.17 -28.33
N LEU A 36 20.58 -22.12 -28.69
CA LEU A 36 21.79 -22.19 -29.53
C LEU A 36 23.04 -22.53 -28.73
N GLY A 37 23.04 -22.26 -27.42
CA GLY A 37 24.12 -22.62 -26.53
C GLY A 37 23.81 -22.23 -25.08
N ALA A 38 24.46 -22.90 -24.14
CA ALA A 38 24.41 -22.61 -22.72
C ALA A 38 25.83 -22.45 -22.19
N TRP A 39 26.02 -21.53 -21.26
CA TRP A 39 27.28 -21.24 -20.62
C TRP A 39 27.02 -20.94 -19.15
N SER A 40 27.84 -21.50 -18.27
CA SER A 40 27.81 -21.14 -16.86
C SER A 40 29.20 -21.25 -16.24
N SER A 41 29.43 -20.49 -15.18
CA SER A 41 30.63 -20.60 -14.37
C SER A 41 30.33 -20.22 -12.94
N LEU A 42 30.79 -21.04 -12.01
CA LEU A 42 31.00 -20.60 -10.63
C LEU A 42 32.12 -19.57 -10.60
N VAL A 43 32.08 -18.71 -9.60
CA VAL A 43 33.02 -17.62 -9.37
C VAL A 43 33.45 -17.67 -7.92
N ASN A 44 34.75 -17.56 -7.67
CA ASN A 44 35.25 -17.38 -6.31
C ASN A 44 35.00 -15.93 -5.85
N PRO A 45 34.12 -15.68 -4.86
CA PRO A 45 33.77 -14.34 -4.41
C PRO A 45 34.84 -13.73 -3.47
N ASN A 46 35.91 -14.48 -3.18
CA ASN A 46 36.99 -14.18 -2.23
C ASN A 46 36.46 -13.79 -0.84
N ARG A 47 35.38 -14.44 -0.41
CA ARG A 47 34.73 -14.22 0.87
C ARG A 47 33.92 -15.46 1.29
N PRO A 48 33.58 -15.59 2.58
CA PRO A 48 32.63 -16.59 3.03
C PRO A 48 31.25 -16.39 2.40
N LEU A 49 30.64 -17.48 1.95
CA LEU A 49 29.28 -17.55 1.45
C LEU A 49 28.29 -17.44 2.63
N PRO A 50 27.32 -16.50 2.61
CA PRO A 50 26.30 -16.47 3.63
C PRO A 50 25.42 -17.72 3.57
N HIS A 51 25.15 -18.34 4.72
CA HIS A 51 24.38 -19.58 4.81
C HIS A 51 22.98 -19.47 4.16
N LYS A 52 22.36 -18.29 4.23
CA LYS A 52 21.10 -17.99 3.56
C LYS A 52 21.18 -18.25 2.05
N ILE A 53 22.29 -17.85 1.42
CA ILE A 53 22.49 -17.99 -0.03
C ILE A 53 22.84 -19.44 -0.40
N GLU A 54 23.63 -20.13 0.43
CA GLU A 54 23.91 -21.56 0.25
C GLU A 54 22.62 -22.41 0.24
N ARG A 55 21.67 -22.16 1.14
CA ARG A 55 20.36 -22.86 1.12
C ARG A 55 19.50 -22.48 -0.07
N LEU A 56 19.57 -21.23 -0.52
CA LEU A 56 18.74 -20.72 -1.60
C LEU A 56 19.20 -21.26 -2.96
N THR A 57 20.51 -21.31 -3.15
CA THR A 57 21.14 -21.67 -4.43
C THR A 57 21.59 -23.14 -4.49
N GLY A 58 21.83 -23.76 -3.34
CA GLY A 58 22.50 -25.06 -3.24
C GLY A 58 24.00 -25.02 -3.54
N ILE A 59 24.59 -23.85 -3.77
CA ILE A 59 26.03 -23.68 -3.98
C ILE A 59 26.75 -23.72 -2.64
N THR A 60 27.75 -24.58 -2.51
CA THR A 60 28.52 -24.75 -1.27
C THR A 60 29.76 -23.88 -1.22
N GLN A 61 30.24 -23.55 -0.02
CA GLN A 61 31.50 -22.81 0.18
C GLN A 61 32.69 -23.48 -0.53
N ALA A 62 32.76 -24.82 -0.49
CA ALA A 62 33.85 -25.58 -1.10
C ALA A 62 33.85 -25.50 -2.64
N GLU A 63 32.67 -25.35 -3.26
CA GLU A 63 32.56 -25.19 -4.71
C GLU A 63 33.07 -23.82 -5.17
N VAL A 64 32.72 -22.75 -4.46
CA VAL A 64 33.14 -21.38 -4.81
C VAL A 64 34.60 -21.12 -4.50
N GLU A 65 35.19 -21.76 -3.48
CA GLU A 65 36.63 -21.65 -3.19
C GLU A 65 37.50 -22.25 -4.30
N ARG A 66 37.00 -23.33 -4.95
CA ARG A 66 37.68 -23.99 -6.08
C ARG A 66 37.37 -23.33 -7.42
N ALA A 67 36.41 -22.41 -7.46
CA ALA A 67 35.98 -21.74 -8.67
C ALA A 67 37.04 -20.74 -9.17
N PRO A 68 37.06 -20.45 -10.49
CA PRO A 68 37.92 -19.41 -11.04
C PRO A 68 37.59 -18.02 -10.47
N ALA A 69 38.61 -17.15 -10.41
CA ALA A 69 38.41 -15.76 -10.03
C ALA A 69 37.63 -15.01 -11.13
N LEU A 70 36.77 -14.07 -10.74
CA LEU A 70 35.86 -13.36 -11.65
C LEU A 70 36.56 -12.76 -12.89
N HIS A 71 37.74 -12.16 -12.72
CA HIS A 71 38.51 -11.55 -13.82
C HIS A 71 38.90 -12.56 -14.93
N SER A 72 39.02 -13.85 -14.60
CA SER A 72 39.31 -14.91 -15.58
C SER A 72 38.06 -15.42 -16.30
N VAL A 73 36.89 -15.28 -15.66
CA VAL A 73 35.59 -15.70 -16.18
C VAL A 73 35.03 -14.68 -17.16
N LEU A 74 35.13 -13.38 -16.85
CA LEU A 74 34.53 -12.30 -17.65
C LEU A 74 34.93 -12.31 -19.15
N PRO A 75 36.19 -12.56 -19.57
CA PRO A 75 36.53 -12.65 -20.99
C PRO A 75 35.84 -13.80 -21.74
N THR A 76 35.56 -14.91 -21.04
CA THR A 76 34.86 -16.05 -21.64
C THR A 76 33.35 -15.78 -21.76
N LEU A 77 32.75 -15.14 -20.75
CA LEU A 77 31.39 -14.62 -20.81
C LEU A 77 31.24 -13.61 -21.96
N ALA A 78 32.15 -12.64 -22.08
CA ALA A 78 32.12 -11.64 -23.15
C ALA A 78 32.14 -12.27 -24.54
N ARG A 79 32.96 -13.32 -24.75
CA ARG A 79 32.99 -14.08 -26.00
C ARG A 79 31.69 -14.85 -26.26
N PHE A 80 31.09 -15.42 -25.22
CA PHE A 80 29.81 -16.11 -25.33
C PHE A 80 28.68 -15.15 -25.66
N VAL A 81 28.58 -14.03 -24.95
CA VAL A 81 27.55 -12.99 -25.15
C VAL A 81 27.70 -12.31 -26.52
N GLY A 82 28.92 -11.91 -26.90
CA GLY A 82 29.17 -11.17 -28.13
C GLY A 82 28.43 -9.83 -28.16
N GLU A 83 27.83 -9.49 -29.30
CA GLU A 83 27.04 -8.28 -29.53
C GLU A 83 25.51 -8.54 -29.43
N HIS A 84 25.11 -9.66 -28.81
CA HIS A 84 23.71 -10.04 -28.72
C HIS A 84 23.01 -9.34 -27.56
N PRO A 85 21.74 -8.90 -27.70
CA PRO A 85 20.98 -8.31 -26.60
C PRO A 85 20.85 -9.26 -25.42
N ILE A 86 20.82 -8.68 -24.23
CA ILE A 86 20.62 -9.41 -22.98
C ILE A 86 19.13 -9.48 -22.66
N VAL A 87 18.70 -10.61 -22.11
CA VAL A 87 17.38 -10.82 -21.52
C VAL A 87 17.58 -11.32 -20.09
N GLY A 88 16.77 -10.89 -19.14
CA GLY A 88 16.83 -11.43 -17.78
C GLY A 88 15.63 -11.00 -16.95
N HIS A 89 15.56 -11.42 -15.69
CA HIS A 89 14.47 -11.07 -14.78
C HIS A 89 14.97 -10.11 -13.70
N SER A 90 14.49 -8.86 -13.68
CA SER A 90 15.09 -7.78 -12.88
C SER A 90 16.57 -7.54 -13.22
N ILE A 91 16.91 -7.70 -14.51
CA ILE A 91 18.28 -7.81 -15.07
C ILE A 91 19.21 -6.63 -14.74
N GLN A 92 18.67 -5.46 -14.40
CA GLN A 92 19.44 -4.28 -14.05
C GLN A 92 20.29 -4.51 -12.79
N SER A 93 19.81 -5.33 -11.85
CA SER A 93 20.59 -5.71 -10.67
C SER A 93 21.83 -6.50 -11.06
N ASP A 94 21.67 -7.53 -11.89
CA ASP A 94 22.76 -8.37 -12.40
C ASP A 94 23.80 -7.56 -13.18
N LEU A 95 23.31 -6.68 -14.07
CA LEU A 95 24.15 -5.81 -14.87
C LEU A 95 24.95 -4.82 -14.01
N ALA A 96 24.40 -4.35 -12.89
CA ALA A 96 25.13 -3.49 -11.96
C ALA A 96 26.33 -4.21 -11.32
N PHE A 97 26.19 -5.50 -10.97
CA PHE A 97 27.29 -6.32 -10.48
C PHE A 97 28.36 -6.54 -11.55
N LEU A 98 27.95 -6.89 -12.77
CA LEU A 98 28.87 -7.09 -13.90
C LEU A 98 29.61 -5.80 -14.28
N GLN A 99 28.91 -4.67 -14.34
CA GLN A 99 29.50 -3.37 -14.66
C GLN A 99 30.56 -3.00 -13.62
N ARG A 100 30.29 -3.21 -12.33
CA ARG A 100 31.26 -2.99 -11.26
C ARG A 100 32.46 -3.94 -11.33
N ALA A 101 32.26 -5.16 -11.80
CA ALA A 101 33.32 -6.11 -12.07
C ALA A 101 34.14 -5.78 -13.33
N GLY A 102 33.80 -4.71 -14.07
CA GLY A 102 34.51 -4.27 -15.26
C GLY A 102 33.98 -4.87 -16.58
N TYR A 103 32.79 -5.48 -16.56
CA TYR A 103 32.12 -5.99 -17.76
C TYR A 103 30.85 -5.19 -18.07
N THR A 104 30.85 -4.48 -19.19
CA THR A 104 29.66 -3.81 -19.71
C THR A 104 28.99 -4.70 -20.73
N ALA A 105 27.80 -5.20 -20.42
CA ALA A 105 27.03 -6.02 -21.35
C ALA A 105 26.52 -5.19 -22.55
N PRO A 106 26.38 -5.80 -23.74
CA PRO A 106 25.89 -5.10 -24.93
C PRO A 106 24.41 -4.70 -24.78
N PRO A 107 24.01 -3.50 -25.24
CA PRO A 107 22.61 -3.10 -25.27
C PRO A 107 21.86 -3.74 -26.45
N PRO A 108 20.52 -3.89 -26.37
CA PRO A 108 19.67 -3.59 -25.23
C PRO A 108 19.64 -4.70 -24.18
N ALA A 109 19.38 -4.33 -22.93
CA ALA A 109 19.03 -5.24 -21.84
C ALA A 109 17.51 -5.25 -21.65
N LEU A 110 16.87 -6.38 -21.95
CA LEU A 110 15.42 -6.55 -21.90
C LEU A 110 15.04 -7.24 -20.58
N ASP A 111 14.21 -6.57 -19.80
CA ASP A 111 13.74 -7.10 -18.52
C ASP A 111 12.39 -7.82 -18.67
N THR A 112 12.38 -9.11 -18.39
CA THR A 112 11.18 -9.96 -18.39
C THR A 112 10.21 -9.59 -17.26
N PHE A 113 10.69 -9.06 -16.13
CA PHE A 113 9.84 -8.56 -15.06
C PHE A 113 9.01 -7.36 -15.54
N GLU A 114 9.66 -6.38 -16.15
CA GLU A 114 9.00 -5.20 -16.71
C GLU A 114 8.04 -5.58 -17.85
N LEU A 115 8.46 -6.49 -18.73
CA LEU A 115 7.62 -7.00 -19.81
C LEU A 115 6.39 -7.76 -19.28
N ALA A 116 6.56 -8.57 -18.22
CA ALA A 116 5.45 -9.25 -17.56
C ALA A 116 4.47 -8.27 -16.91
N CYS A 117 4.94 -7.17 -16.32
CA CYS A 117 4.06 -6.12 -15.77
C CYS A 117 3.15 -5.48 -16.82
N ILE A 118 3.51 -5.55 -18.11
CA ILE A 118 2.69 -5.06 -19.23
C ILE A 118 1.74 -6.15 -19.74
N LEU A 119 2.23 -7.37 -19.89
CA LEU A 119 1.53 -8.45 -20.62
C LEU A 119 0.77 -9.43 -19.72
N MET A 120 0.97 -9.34 -18.40
CA MET A 120 0.33 -10.16 -17.38
C MET A 120 -0.19 -9.27 -16.22
N PRO A 121 -1.07 -8.28 -16.48
CA PRO A 121 -1.50 -7.33 -15.46
C PRO A 121 -2.17 -8.00 -14.24
N TYR A 122 -2.89 -9.10 -14.46
CA TYR A 122 -3.60 -9.85 -13.40
C TYR A 122 -2.75 -10.88 -12.65
N ALA A 123 -1.43 -10.97 -12.93
CA ALA A 123 -0.59 -11.92 -12.23
C ALA A 123 -0.57 -11.60 -10.72
N SER A 124 -0.83 -12.60 -9.90
CA SER A 124 -0.88 -12.41 -8.44
C SER A 124 0.49 -12.03 -7.86
N ARG A 125 1.57 -12.49 -8.51
CA ARG A 125 2.97 -12.32 -8.12
C ARG A 125 3.86 -12.31 -9.36
N PHE A 126 4.90 -11.49 -9.33
CA PHE A 126 5.81 -11.26 -10.47
C PHE A 126 7.21 -11.85 -10.28
N SER A 127 7.42 -12.77 -9.33
CA SER A 127 8.70 -13.49 -9.28
C SER A 127 8.81 -14.46 -10.46
N LEU A 128 10.03 -14.67 -10.96
CA LEU A 128 10.31 -15.56 -12.10
C LEU A 128 9.61 -16.93 -11.97
N ALA A 129 9.78 -17.61 -10.83
CA ALA A 129 9.16 -18.90 -10.54
C ALA A 129 7.61 -18.85 -10.53
N ARG A 130 7.00 -17.76 -10.03
CA ARG A 130 5.53 -17.64 -9.98
C ARG A 130 4.94 -17.38 -11.34
N LEU A 131 5.57 -16.50 -12.13
CA LEU A 131 5.17 -16.23 -13.51
C LEU A 131 5.32 -17.49 -14.39
N ALA A 132 6.42 -18.24 -14.21
CA ALA A 132 6.62 -19.52 -14.87
C ALA A 132 5.50 -20.52 -14.54
N ASN A 133 5.18 -20.69 -13.26
CA ASN A 133 4.09 -21.59 -12.84
C ASN A 133 2.72 -21.15 -13.39
N GLU A 134 2.41 -19.86 -13.39
CA GLU A 134 1.15 -19.32 -13.95
C GLU A 134 1.04 -19.56 -15.47
N LEU A 135 2.18 -19.70 -16.16
CA LEU A 135 2.27 -20.05 -17.58
C LEU A 135 2.42 -21.56 -17.84
N GLY A 136 2.47 -22.39 -16.80
CA GLY A 136 2.69 -23.83 -16.91
C GLY A 136 4.09 -24.23 -17.36
N ILE A 137 5.10 -23.39 -17.10
CA ILE A 137 6.51 -23.65 -17.43
C ILE A 137 7.15 -24.41 -16.27
N GLU A 138 7.67 -25.62 -16.52
CA GLU A 138 8.39 -26.41 -15.53
C GLU A 138 9.79 -25.83 -15.23
N PHE A 139 10.19 -25.84 -13.96
CA PHE A 139 11.50 -25.35 -13.49
C PHE A 139 12.03 -26.16 -12.29
N ALA A 140 13.34 -26.08 -12.06
CA ALA A 140 14.02 -26.75 -10.96
C ALA A 140 13.76 -26.07 -9.60
N THR A 141 13.90 -26.81 -8.49
CA THR A 141 13.59 -26.32 -7.14
C THR A 141 14.65 -25.40 -6.52
N HIS A 142 15.88 -25.40 -7.02
CA HIS A 142 16.99 -24.58 -6.50
C HIS A 142 17.28 -23.40 -7.44
N HIS A 143 17.66 -22.25 -6.87
CA HIS A 143 18.06 -21.06 -7.62
C HIS A 143 19.50 -21.21 -8.12
N ARG A 144 19.65 -21.71 -9.33
CA ARG A 144 20.94 -21.82 -10.01
C ARG A 144 20.94 -20.86 -11.17
N ALA A 145 22.00 -20.09 -11.33
CA ALA A 145 22.05 -19.01 -12.33
C ALA A 145 21.75 -19.51 -13.74
N LEU A 146 22.24 -20.71 -14.10
CA LEU A 146 21.96 -21.26 -15.44
C LEU A 146 20.50 -21.69 -15.61
N ASP A 147 19.89 -22.25 -14.57
CA ASP A 147 18.51 -22.72 -14.63
C ASP A 147 17.53 -21.54 -14.61
N ASP A 148 17.83 -20.49 -13.83
CA ASP A 148 17.08 -19.24 -13.83
C ASP A 148 17.27 -18.47 -15.16
N ALA A 149 18.46 -18.51 -15.79
CA ALA A 149 18.66 -17.98 -17.15
C ALA A 149 17.83 -18.76 -18.21
N LYS A 150 17.76 -20.10 -18.12
CA LYS A 150 16.86 -20.89 -19.00
C LYS A 150 15.39 -20.53 -18.76
N LEU A 151 15.01 -20.36 -17.50
CA LEU A 151 13.65 -20.00 -17.12
C LEU A 151 13.27 -18.61 -17.62
N ALA A 152 14.18 -17.64 -17.52
CA ALA A 152 14.02 -16.29 -18.05
C ALA A 152 13.87 -16.30 -19.59
N HIS A 153 14.63 -17.13 -20.31
CA HIS A 153 14.42 -17.34 -21.76
C HIS A 153 13.02 -17.85 -22.06
N ARG A 154 12.57 -18.94 -21.42
CA ARG A 154 11.24 -19.52 -21.65
C ARG A 154 10.12 -18.54 -21.30
N LEU A 155 10.27 -17.83 -20.18
CA LEU A 155 9.34 -16.76 -19.79
C LEU A 155 9.30 -15.66 -20.85
N PHE A 156 10.46 -15.19 -21.32
CA PHE A 156 10.54 -14.18 -22.37
C PHE A 156 9.81 -14.62 -23.64
N HIS A 157 10.04 -15.85 -24.10
CA HIS A 157 9.32 -16.41 -25.25
C HIS A 157 7.80 -16.41 -25.03
N ALA A 158 7.32 -16.94 -23.91
CA ALA A 158 5.90 -16.98 -23.57
C ALA A 158 5.25 -15.59 -23.45
N LEU A 159 5.99 -14.60 -22.92
CA LEU A 159 5.56 -13.20 -22.88
C LEU A 159 5.43 -12.64 -24.30
N LEU A 160 6.37 -12.91 -25.19
CA LEU A 160 6.30 -12.42 -26.56
C LEU A 160 5.15 -13.07 -27.35
N GLU A 161 4.84 -14.35 -27.13
CA GLU A 161 3.64 -14.99 -27.66
C GLU A 161 2.36 -14.30 -27.18
N ARG A 162 2.29 -13.92 -25.90
CA ARG A 162 1.18 -13.10 -25.38
C ARG A 162 1.13 -11.74 -26.06
N ALA A 163 2.27 -11.08 -26.26
CA ALA A 163 2.32 -9.80 -26.96
C ALA A 163 1.86 -9.90 -28.42
N GLN A 164 2.12 -11.04 -29.09
CA GLN A 164 1.62 -11.31 -30.43
C GLN A 164 0.09 -11.43 -30.48
N LYS A 165 -0.58 -11.76 -29.37
CA LYS A 165 -2.06 -11.79 -29.27
C LYS A 165 -2.68 -10.41 -29.09
N LEU A 166 -1.90 -9.37 -28.77
CA LEU A 166 -2.40 -7.99 -28.69
C LEU A 166 -2.83 -7.47 -30.08
N ASP A 167 -3.82 -6.57 -30.08
CA ASP A 167 -4.23 -5.86 -31.31
C ASP A 167 -3.02 -5.14 -31.93
N GLN A 168 -2.87 -5.27 -33.25
CA GLN A 168 -1.79 -4.63 -33.99
C GLN A 168 -1.74 -3.11 -33.75
N LYS A 169 -2.89 -2.43 -33.61
CA LYS A 169 -2.96 -0.98 -33.32
C LYS A 169 -2.32 -0.64 -31.98
N ILE A 170 -2.53 -1.46 -30.95
CA ILE A 170 -1.94 -1.27 -29.62
C ILE A 170 -0.42 -1.40 -29.70
N VAL A 171 0.08 -2.46 -30.35
CA VAL A 171 1.51 -2.68 -30.50
C VAL A 171 2.16 -1.54 -31.30
N GLN A 172 1.51 -1.06 -32.37
CA GLN A 172 1.96 0.08 -33.17
C GLN A 172 2.03 1.37 -32.35
N GLU A 173 1.00 1.62 -31.53
CA GLU A 173 0.94 2.80 -30.68
C GLU A 173 2.02 2.79 -29.59
N ILE A 174 2.22 1.64 -28.92
CA ILE A 174 3.32 1.47 -27.97
C ILE A 174 4.66 1.74 -28.67
N ALA A 175 4.92 1.08 -29.81
CA ALA A 175 6.17 1.27 -30.55
C ALA A 175 6.40 2.74 -30.94
N ARG A 176 5.36 3.46 -31.37
CA ARG A 176 5.41 4.90 -31.69
C ARG A 176 5.87 5.72 -30.48
N PHE A 177 5.31 5.48 -29.29
CA PHE A 177 5.72 6.22 -28.08
C PHE A 177 7.17 5.92 -27.68
N THR A 178 7.64 4.72 -27.97
CA THR A 178 9.02 4.32 -27.64
C THR A 178 10.09 4.79 -28.62
N GLU A 179 9.72 5.28 -29.81
CA GLU A 179 10.64 5.52 -30.93
C GLU A 179 11.80 6.47 -30.57
N LYS A 180 11.49 7.54 -29.83
CA LYS A 180 12.46 8.56 -29.39
C LYS A 180 12.92 8.38 -27.93
N SER A 181 12.66 7.22 -27.34
CA SER A 181 12.98 6.93 -25.94
C SER A 181 14.22 6.04 -25.81
N ASP A 182 14.88 6.12 -24.67
CA ASP A 182 15.98 5.21 -24.30
C ASP A 182 15.50 3.95 -23.58
N TRP A 183 14.18 3.70 -23.58
CA TRP A 183 13.59 2.55 -22.90
C TRP A 183 13.94 1.24 -23.62
N PRO A 184 14.65 0.28 -22.98
CA PRO A 184 15.14 -0.92 -23.66
C PRO A 184 14.05 -1.81 -24.25
N LEU A 185 12.87 -1.91 -23.64
CA LEU A 185 11.79 -2.75 -24.18
C LEU A 185 11.22 -2.26 -25.52
N LYS A 186 11.58 -1.06 -25.99
CA LYS A 186 11.25 -0.60 -27.35
C LYS A 186 11.62 -1.64 -28.43
N PHE A 187 12.75 -2.32 -28.24
CA PHE A 187 13.24 -3.31 -29.19
C PHE A 187 12.34 -4.56 -29.24
N ALA A 188 11.79 -4.99 -28.10
CA ALA A 188 10.85 -6.12 -28.05
C ALA A 188 9.57 -5.79 -28.85
N PHE A 189 8.98 -4.61 -28.64
CA PHE A 189 7.78 -4.19 -29.38
C PHE A 189 8.05 -3.97 -30.88
N GLN A 190 9.23 -3.46 -31.26
CA GLN A 190 9.65 -3.37 -32.66
C GLN A 190 9.78 -4.75 -33.31
N ASP A 191 10.37 -5.72 -32.60
CA ASP A 191 10.54 -7.08 -33.10
C ASP A 191 9.16 -7.79 -33.23
N ILE A 192 8.23 -7.56 -32.30
CA ILE A 192 6.83 -8.03 -32.42
C ILE A 192 6.13 -7.44 -33.65
N LEU A 193 6.30 -6.14 -33.94
CA LEU A 193 5.73 -5.51 -35.12
C LEU A 193 6.27 -6.09 -36.42
N ARG A 194 7.58 -6.36 -36.49
CA ARG A 194 8.22 -6.99 -37.65
C ARG A 194 7.68 -8.39 -37.90
N ASP A 195 7.52 -9.18 -36.84
CA ASP A 195 6.98 -10.54 -36.93
C ASP A 195 5.49 -10.55 -37.30
N LYS A 196 4.69 -9.60 -36.76
CA LYS A 196 3.29 -9.39 -37.19
C LYS A 196 3.19 -8.97 -38.66
N ALA A 197 4.08 -8.10 -39.15
CA ALA A 197 4.10 -7.72 -40.55
C ALA A 197 4.43 -8.92 -41.46
N ARG A 198 5.42 -9.74 -41.09
CA ARG A 198 5.79 -10.94 -41.86
C ARG A 198 4.65 -11.97 -41.94
N THR A 199 3.95 -12.21 -40.83
CA THR A 199 2.82 -13.15 -40.77
C THR A 199 1.57 -12.63 -41.48
N ALA A 200 1.36 -11.32 -41.54
CA ALA A 200 0.26 -10.69 -42.29
C ALA A 200 0.37 -10.87 -43.82
N PHE A 201 1.59 -11.08 -44.36
CA PHE A 201 1.83 -11.32 -45.79
C PHE A 201 2.06 -12.80 -46.15
N ALA A 202 1.84 -13.74 -45.21
CA ALA A 202 1.90 -15.17 -45.50
C ALA A 202 0.68 -15.59 -46.38
N PRO A 203 0.89 -16.31 -47.51
CA PRO A 203 -0.21 -16.70 -48.40
C PRO A 203 -1.21 -17.61 -47.66
N GLY A 204 -2.48 -17.20 -47.60
CA GLY A 204 -3.59 -18.06 -47.12
C GLY A 204 -4.13 -17.76 -45.72
N THR A 205 -3.72 -16.70 -45.03
CA THR A 205 -4.29 -16.34 -43.73
C THR A 205 -5.60 -15.54 -43.85
N ILE A 206 -6.55 -15.85 -42.98
CA ILE A 206 -7.90 -15.24 -42.88
C ILE A 206 -7.82 -13.69 -42.76
N GLY A 207 -6.72 -13.16 -42.21
CA GLY A 207 -6.46 -11.72 -42.08
C GLY A 207 -6.34 -10.98 -43.42
N ALA A 208 -5.79 -11.62 -44.46
CA ALA A 208 -5.70 -11.03 -45.80
C ALA A 208 -7.08 -10.89 -46.48
N GLN A 209 -8.03 -11.77 -46.15
CA GLN A 209 -9.41 -11.70 -46.64
C GLN A 209 -10.27 -10.66 -45.90
N LEU A 210 -9.96 -10.38 -44.63
CA LEU A 210 -10.65 -9.35 -43.83
C LEU A 210 -10.15 -7.93 -44.14
N ALA A 211 -8.86 -7.75 -44.46
CA ALA A 211 -8.29 -6.47 -44.87
C ALA A 211 -8.87 -5.94 -46.20
N ALA A 212 -9.30 -6.84 -47.10
CA ALA A 212 -9.90 -6.48 -48.39
C ALA A 212 -11.35 -5.96 -48.30
N LYS A 213 -12.00 -6.01 -47.12
CA LYS A 213 -13.41 -5.61 -46.93
C LYS A 213 -13.62 -4.31 -46.13
N GLY A 214 -12.57 -3.59 -45.78
CA GLY A 214 -12.71 -2.23 -45.21
C GLY A 214 -13.54 -2.13 -43.92
N ALA A 215 -13.62 -3.20 -43.13
CA ALA A 215 -14.43 -3.25 -41.91
C ALA A 215 -13.54 -3.37 -40.66
N VAL A 216 -12.89 -2.26 -40.28
CA VAL A 216 -12.42 -2.09 -38.90
C VAL A 216 -12.57 -0.62 -38.50
N GLY A 217 -13.83 -0.19 -38.38
CA GLY A 217 -14.20 1.00 -37.62
C GLY A 217 -14.00 0.78 -36.12
N ASP A 218 -14.24 1.83 -35.34
CA ASP A 218 -14.12 1.95 -33.86
C ASP A 218 -14.96 0.92 -33.04
N GLU A 219 -15.46 -0.13 -33.67
CA GLU A 219 -16.36 -1.15 -33.14
C GLU A 219 -15.65 -2.39 -32.59
N THR A 220 -14.34 -2.60 -32.79
CA THR A 220 -13.61 -3.72 -32.14
C THR A 220 -13.43 -3.52 -30.64
N LEU A 221 -13.64 -2.30 -30.14
CA LEU A 221 -13.84 -2.03 -28.72
C LEU A 221 -15.29 -2.32 -28.26
N GLY A 222 -16.23 -2.51 -29.18
CA GLY A 222 -17.66 -2.63 -28.95
C GLY A 222 -18.13 -3.95 -28.33
N LEU A 223 -17.35 -5.02 -28.43
CA LEU A 223 -17.72 -6.36 -27.91
C LEU A 223 -17.53 -6.52 -26.38
N LEU A 224 -16.92 -5.54 -25.71
CA LEU A 224 -16.81 -5.50 -24.24
C LEU A 224 -17.99 -4.77 -23.57
N PHE A 225 -18.89 -4.19 -24.36
CA PHE A 225 -20.01 -3.39 -23.89
C PHE A 225 -21.32 -4.08 -24.22
N SER A 226 -21.58 -5.20 -23.53
CA SER A 226 -22.95 -5.43 -23.10
C SER A 226 -23.41 -4.14 -22.43
N ARG A 227 -24.45 -3.50 -22.98
CA ARG A 227 -25.19 -2.47 -22.26
C ARG A 227 -25.71 -3.14 -20.99
N ASP A 228 -24.93 -3.13 -19.92
CA ASP A 228 -25.48 -3.28 -18.58
C ASP A 228 -26.55 -2.19 -18.53
N ARG A 229 -27.83 -2.60 -18.59
CA ARG A 229 -28.94 -1.66 -18.47
C ARG A 229 -28.67 -0.85 -17.22
N ALA A 230 -28.75 0.48 -17.31
CA ALA A 230 -28.62 1.36 -16.15
C ALA A 230 -29.49 0.79 -15.02
N GLU A 231 -28.81 0.26 -14.00
CA GLU A 231 -29.49 -0.45 -12.94
C GLU A 231 -30.22 0.58 -12.09
N ARG A 232 -31.48 0.31 -11.75
CA ARG A 232 -32.26 1.27 -10.95
C ARG A 232 -31.66 1.36 -9.55
N PRO A 233 -31.48 2.56 -9.00
CA PRO A 233 -31.03 2.72 -7.62
C PRO A 233 -31.97 2.00 -6.65
N LEU A 234 -31.40 1.49 -5.56
CA LEU A 234 -32.21 0.90 -4.49
C LEU A 234 -33.18 1.93 -3.92
N ARG A 235 -34.43 1.50 -3.74
CA ARG A 235 -35.46 2.30 -3.08
C ARG A 235 -35.89 1.60 -1.79
N PRO A 236 -35.65 2.22 -0.62
CA PRO A 236 -36.08 1.68 0.66
C PRO A 236 -37.56 1.30 0.69
N LYS A 237 -37.88 0.18 1.34
CA LYS A 237 -39.28 -0.16 1.65
C LYS A 237 -39.81 0.81 2.72
N VAL A 238 -41.06 1.23 2.58
CA VAL A 238 -41.72 2.15 3.54
C VAL A 238 -41.90 1.49 4.91
N ASN A 239 -42.23 0.19 4.93
CA ASN A 239 -42.34 -0.59 6.16
C ASN A 239 -41.13 -1.52 6.27
N GLN A 240 -40.23 -1.20 7.17
CA GLN A 240 -39.09 -2.06 7.51
C GLN A 240 -39.58 -3.28 8.30
N GLN A 241 -39.01 -4.45 7.99
CA GLN A 241 -39.25 -5.70 8.70
C GLN A 241 -38.00 -6.03 9.54
N PRO A 242 -38.17 -6.38 10.82
CA PRO A 242 -37.06 -6.80 11.66
C PRO A 242 -36.44 -8.12 11.17
N LEU A 243 -35.17 -8.32 11.48
CA LEU A 243 -34.45 -9.57 11.27
C LEU A 243 -34.93 -10.63 12.26
N ASP A 244 -35.13 -11.85 11.76
CA ASP A 244 -35.23 -13.05 12.59
C ASP A 244 -33.81 -13.47 13.03
N VAL A 245 -33.45 -13.03 14.23
CA VAL A 245 -32.14 -13.25 14.84
C VAL A 245 -31.85 -14.74 15.01
N ASP A 246 -32.84 -15.54 15.38
CA ASP A 246 -32.68 -16.98 15.60
C ASP A 246 -32.50 -17.74 14.28
N ALA A 247 -33.22 -17.35 13.22
CA ALA A 247 -33.01 -17.91 11.89
C ALA A 247 -31.59 -17.67 11.37
N LEU A 248 -31.07 -16.46 11.51
CA LEU A 248 -29.69 -16.15 11.11
C LEU A 248 -28.66 -16.91 11.95
N ALA A 249 -28.88 -17.03 13.27
CA ALA A 249 -27.99 -17.79 14.14
C ALA A 249 -27.95 -19.29 13.77
N ARG A 250 -29.07 -19.88 13.30
CA ARG A 250 -29.12 -21.28 12.85
C ARG A 250 -28.22 -21.56 11.64
N LEU A 251 -27.95 -20.57 10.78
CA LEU A 251 -27.05 -20.74 9.63
C LEU A 251 -25.62 -21.10 10.08
N LEU A 252 -25.18 -20.56 11.21
CA LEU A 252 -23.86 -20.78 11.81
C LEU A 252 -23.87 -21.88 12.88
N ALA A 253 -24.96 -22.64 13.04
CA ALA A 253 -24.99 -23.76 13.98
C ALA A 253 -24.09 -24.92 13.51
N PRO A 254 -23.73 -25.88 14.38
CA PRO A 254 -22.89 -27.03 14.01
C PRO A 254 -23.41 -27.84 12.81
N GLU A 255 -24.73 -27.93 12.66
CA GLU A 255 -25.44 -28.59 11.55
C GLU A 255 -26.11 -27.56 10.62
N GLY A 256 -25.60 -26.33 10.58
CA GLY A 256 -26.12 -25.25 9.76
C GLY A 256 -25.58 -25.29 8.33
N THR A 257 -26.16 -24.47 7.44
CA THR A 257 -25.81 -24.43 6.01
C THR A 257 -24.32 -24.15 5.76
N PHE A 258 -23.63 -23.43 6.65
CA PHE A 258 -22.19 -23.23 6.57
C PHE A 258 -21.38 -24.51 6.78
N ALA A 259 -21.82 -25.38 7.71
CA ALA A 259 -21.15 -26.66 7.97
C ALA A 259 -21.29 -27.61 6.76
N GLU A 260 -22.44 -27.56 6.08
CA GLU A 260 -22.71 -28.38 4.88
C GLU A 260 -21.84 -27.95 3.67
N HIS A 261 -21.63 -26.65 3.47
CA HIS A 261 -20.96 -26.12 2.27
C HIS A 261 -19.44 -26.01 2.41
N PHE A 262 -18.91 -25.84 3.62
CA PHE A 262 -17.47 -25.66 3.83
C PHE A 262 -16.89 -26.82 4.64
N GLN A 263 -16.13 -27.71 3.98
CA GLN A 263 -15.49 -28.90 4.59
C GLN A 263 -14.53 -28.62 5.77
N GLY A 264 -14.21 -27.35 6.05
CA GLY A 264 -13.40 -26.92 7.20
C GLY A 264 -14.11 -25.92 8.12
N TYR A 265 -15.45 -25.82 8.06
CA TYR A 265 -16.21 -24.96 8.96
C TYR A 265 -16.07 -25.41 10.41
N GLU A 266 -15.92 -24.44 11.31
CA GLU A 266 -15.91 -24.70 12.74
C GLU A 266 -16.94 -23.83 13.42
N HIS A 267 -17.82 -24.47 14.19
CA HIS A 267 -18.77 -23.78 15.03
C HIS A 267 -18.06 -22.97 16.12
N ARG A 268 -18.45 -21.69 16.26
CA ARG A 268 -17.89 -20.73 17.23
C ARG A 268 -19.01 -19.95 17.91
N PRO A 269 -19.33 -20.23 19.19
CA PRO A 269 -20.39 -19.51 19.92
C PRO A 269 -20.21 -17.99 19.95
N GLN A 270 -18.95 -17.53 20.01
CA GLN A 270 -18.60 -16.11 19.99
C GLN A 270 -18.99 -15.44 18.66
N GLN A 271 -18.90 -16.18 17.55
CA GLN A 271 -19.33 -15.69 16.23
C GLN A 271 -20.84 -15.46 16.20
N ILE A 272 -21.61 -16.38 16.78
CA ILE A 272 -23.06 -16.29 16.88
C ILE A 272 -23.46 -15.11 17.78
N ALA A 273 -22.77 -14.92 18.92
CA ALA A 273 -23.04 -13.79 19.81
C ALA A 273 -22.86 -12.44 19.11
N VAL A 274 -21.80 -12.29 18.31
CA VAL A 274 -21.59 -11.07 17.50
C VAL A 274 -22.69 -10.92 16.45
N LEU A 275 -23.04 -11.99 15.73
CA LEU A 275 -24.12 -11.95 14.76
C LEU A 275 -25.44 -11.50 15.38
N ARG A 276 -25.78 -12.03 16.57
CA ARG A 276 -27.01 -11.68 17.29
C ARG A 276 -27.05 -10.20 17.66
N ALA A 277 -25.99 -9.71 18.30
CA ALA A 277 -25.91 -8.29 18.69
C ALA A 277 -25.96 -7.37 17.47
N VAL A 278 -25.30 -7.72 16.36
CA VAL A 278 -25.37 -6.94 15.12
C VAL A 278 -26.79 -6.94 14.56
N ALA A 279 -27.47 -8.09 14.53
CA ALA A 279 -28.84 -8.19 14.05
C ALA A 279 -29.83 -7.38 14.92
N GLU A 280 -29.66 -7.42 16.23
CA GLU A 280 -30.42 -6.61 17.20
C GLU A 280 -30.16 -5.11 16.99
N ALA A 281 -28.90 -4.70 16.81
CA ALA A 281 -28.57 -3.29 16.54
C ALA A 281 -29.20 -2.76 15.23
N PHE A 282 -29.34 -3.60 14.21
CA PHE A 282 -30.10 -3.26 13.00
C PHE A 282 -31.60 -3.09 13.28
N ASN A 283 -32.18 -3.99 14.08
CA ASN A 283 -33.60 -3.95 14.43
C ASN A 283 -33.94 -2.72 15.29
N ASP A 284 -33.08 -2.41 16.25
CA ASP A 284 -33.32 -1.37 17.27
C ASP A 284 -32.82 0.01 16.83
N SER A 285 -32.18 0.11 15.64
CA SER A 285 -31.54 1.33 15.16
C SER A 285 -30.53 1.89 16.16
N ALA A 286 -29.57 1.05 16.56
CA ALA A 286 -28.59 1.36 17.59
C ALA A 286 -27.17 1.58 17.06
N LEU A 287 -26.34 2.24 17.86
CA LEU A 287 -24.88 2.23 17.69
C LEU A 287 -24.28 1.16 18.59
N LEU A 288 -23.61 0.18 17.99
CA LEU A 288 -23.02 -0.96 18.67
C LEU A 288 -21.48 -0.96 18.55
N LEU A 289 -20.79 -1.08 19.67
CA LEU A 289 -19.36 -1.32 19.78
C LEU A 289 -19.09 -2.80 20.07
N VAL A 290 -18.36 -3.48 19.19
CA VAL A 290 -18.03 -4.91 19.32
C VAL A 290 -16.53 -5.16 19.33
N GLU A 291 -15.98 -5.52 20.50
CA GLU A 291 -14.66 -6.15 20.55
C GLU A 291 -14.82 -7.66 20.29
N ALA A 292 -14.25 -8.11 19.18
CA ALA A 292 -14.37 -9.48 18.72
C ALA A 292 -13.00 -10.10 18.45
N GLY A 293 -12.60 -11.05 19.32
CA GLY A 293 -11.28 -11.68 19.28
C GLY A 293 -10.85 -12.22 17.90
N THR A 294 -9.54 -12.33 17.68
CA THR A 294 -9.01 -12.89 16.43
C THR A 294 -9.49 -14.33 16.22
N GLY A 295 -9.77 -14.68 14.96
CA GLY A 295 -10.16 -16.03 14.57
C GLY A 295 -11.65 -16.37 14.76
N ILE A 296 -12.48 -15.47 15.31
CA ILE A 296 -13.92 -15.77 15.46
C ILE A 296 -14.69 -15.84 14.13
N GLY A 297 -14.14 -15.30 13.04
CA GLY A 297 -14.89 -15.08 11.79
C GLY A 297 -15.75 -13.81 11.83
N LYS A 298 -15.16 -12.70 12.31
CA LYS A 298 -15.80 -11.37 12.46
C LYS A 298 -16.56 -10.93 11.20
N SER A 299 -15.91 -11.04 10.05
CA SER A 299 -16.43 -10.60 8.77
C SER A 299 -17.79 -11.25 8.46
N LEU A 300 -17.88 -12.58 8.59
CA LEU A 300 -19.13 -13.29 8.38
C LEU A 300 -20.20 -12.91 9.41
N ALA A 301 -19.81 -12.69 10.68
CA ALA A 301 -20.74 -12.37 11.76
C ALA A 301 -21.47 -11.03 11.55
N TYR A 302 -20.79 -10.01 11.00
CA TYR A 302 -21.45 -8.75 10.66
C TYR A 302 -22.04 -8.73 9.24
N LEU A 303 -21.46 -9.46 8.27
CA LEU A 303 -21.94 -9.47 6.88
C LEU A 303 -23.30 -10.17 6.73
N LEU A 304 -23.51 -11.28 7.43
CA LEU A 304 -24.78 -12.04 7.37
C LEU A 304 -26.01 -11.18 7.72
N PRO A 305 -26.09 -10.58 8.92
CA PRO A 305 -27.22 -9.71 9.25
C PRO A 305 -27.29 -8.45 8.38
N ALA A 306 -26.14 -7.87 7.98
CA ALA A 306 -26.11 -6.72 7.09
C ALA A 306 -26.72 -7.01 5.71
N ILE A 307 -26.36 -8.15 5.09
CA ILE A 307 -26.92 -8.57 3.79
C ILE A 307 -28.41 -8.88 3.93
N GLN A 308 -28.81 -9.63 4.95
CA GLN A 308 -30.21 -9.95 5.19
C GLN A 308 -31.05 -8.67 5.35
N TRP A 309 -30.58 -7.72 6.16
CA TRP A 309 -31.23 -6.43 6.37
C TRP A 309 -31.37 -5.66 5.06
N ALA A 310 -30.26 -5.56 4.32
CA ALA A 310 -30.20 -4.81 3.08
C ALA A 310 -31.19 -5.35 2.04
N VAL A 311 -31.25 -6.66 1.87
CA VAL A 311 -32.16 -7.33 0.91
C VAL A 311 -33.61 -7.23 1.36
N GLN A 312 -33.89 -7.59 2.62
CA GLN A 312 -35.25 -7.64 3.17
C GLN A 312 -35.92 -6.28 3.14
N ASN A 313 -35.18 -5.21 3.48
CA ASN A 313 -35.72 -3.86 3.60
C ASN A 313 -35.38 -2.94 2.41
N GLN A 314 -34.62 -3.43 1.42
CA GLN A 314 -34.15 -2.65 0.26
C GLN A 314 -33.38 -1.38 0.68
N HIS A 315 -32.68 -1.47 1.82
CA HIS A 315 -31.77 -0.45 2.30
C HIS A 315 -30.33 -0.79 1.94
N ARG A 316 -29.52 0.23 1.73
CA ARG A 316 -28.08 0.07 1.54
C ARG A 316 -27.37 -0.01 2.88
N VAL A 317 -26.46 -0.99 3.00
CA VAL A 317 -25.50 -1.07 4.10
C VAL A 317 -24.10 -0.79 3.57
N VAL A 318 -23.42 0.21 4.15
CA VAL A 318 -22.02 0.53 3.82
C VAL A 318 -21.11 -0.16 4.81
N ILE A 319 -20.06 -0.80 4.31
CA ILE A 319 -19.05 -1.49 5.11
C ILE A 319 -17.70 -0.83 4.84
N SER A 320 -17.09 -0.29 5.89
CA SER A 320 -15.80 0.39 5.84
C SER A 320 -14.73 -0.41 6.58
N THR A 321 -13.57 -0.61 5.98
CA THR A 321 -12.40 -1.24 6.62
C THR A 321 -11.13 -0.39 6.45
N ASN A 322 -10.04 -0.69 7.16
CA ASN A 322 -8.87 0.18 7.20
C ASN A 322 -8.11 0.27 5.87
N THR A 323 -7.97 -0.83 5.11
CA THR A 323 -7.08 -0.87 3.93
C THR A 323 -7.77 -1.40 2.68
N ILE A 324 -7.24 -1.07 1.50
CA ILE A 324 -7.73 -1.61 0.21
C ILE A 324 -7.60 -3.13 0.16
N ASN A 325 -6.51 -3.69 0.71
CA ASN A 325 -6.35 -5.16 0.75
C ASN A 325 -7.44 -5.86 1.56
N LEU A 326 -7.87 -5.27 2.69
CA LEU A 326 -8.98 -5.81 3.48
C LEU A 326 -10.32 -5.65 2.75
N GLN A 327 -10.53 -4.56 2.01
CA GLN A 327 -11.72 -4.41 1.16
C GLN A 327 -11.77 -5.48 0.07
N ASP A 328 -10.64 -5.68 -0.62
CA ASP A 328 -10.54 -6.69 -1.68
C ASP A 328 -10.75 -8.10 -1.10
N GLN A 329 -10.27 -8.38 0.12
CA GLN A 329 -10.55 -9.64 0.82
C GLN A 329 -12.06 -9.83 1.06
N LEU A 330 -12.75 -8.82 1.62
CA LEU A 330 -14.19 -8.89 1.85
C LEU A 330 -14.95 -9.14 0.53
N PHE A 331 -14.57 -8.44 -0.54
CA PHE A 331 -15.28 -8.49 -1.82
C PHE A 331 -14.98 -9.72 -2.67
N LEU A 332 -13.72 -10.16 -2.74
CA LEU A 332 -13.28 -11.26 -3.61
C LEU A 332 -13.38 -12.64 -2.94
N LYS A 333 -13.49 -12.69 -1.61
CA LYS A 333 -13.59 -13.94 -0.85
C LYS A 333 -14.89 -14.02 -0.05
N ASP A 334 -15.07 -13.16 0.95
CA ASP A 334 -16.15 -13.33 1.93
C ASP A 334 -17.56 -13.14 1.31
N ILE A 335 -17.73 -12.20 0.37
CA ILE A 335 -18.99 -12.01 -0.36
C ILE A 335 -19.34 -13.19 -1.27
N PRO A 336 -18.43 -13.73 -2.12
CA PRO A 336 -18.66 -14.97 -2.86
C PRO A 336 -19.03 -16.16 -1.98
N ASP A 337 -18.33 -16.35 -0.85
CA ASP A 337 -18.63 -17.41 0.12
C ASP A 337 -20.07 -17.28 0.64
N LEU A 338 -20.50 -16.05 0.97
CA LEU A 338 -21.85 -15.77 1.44
C LEU A 338 -22.92 -15.99 0.37
N ARG A 339 -22.62 -15.79 -0.92
CA ARG A 339 -23.58 -16.07 -2.02
C ARG A 339 -23.86 -17.55 -2.20
N GLN A 340 -22.91 -18.42 -1.84
CA GLN A 340 -23.10 -19.86 -1.92
C GLN A 340 -24.02 -20.37 -0.80
N VAL A 341 -23.92 -19.74 0.39
CA VAL A 341 -24.70 -20.13 1.57
C VAL A 341 -26.07 -19.45 1.63
N LEU A 342 -26.11 -18.14 1.37
CA LEU A 342 -27.34 -17.38 1.36
C LEU A 342 -28.05 -17.67 0.04
N HIS A 343 -29.19 -18.36 0.09
CA HIS A 343 -30.11 -18.50 -1.04
C HIS A 343 -30.85 -17.17 -1.35
N LEU A 344 -30.11 -16.07 -1.37
CA LEU A 344 -30.60 -14.70 -1.55
C LEU A 344 -29.88 -14.08 -2.74
N GLU A 345 -30.65 -13.49 -3.66
CA GLU A 345 -30.06 -12.65 -4.68
C GLU A 345 -29.74 -11.27 -4.11
N PHE A 346 -28.46 -11.01 -3.85
CA PHE A 346 -27.99 -9.71 -3.39
C PHE A 346 -26.85 -9.16 -4.26
N LYS A 347 -26.83 -7.82 -4.33
CA LYS A 347 -25.85 -7.04 -5.08
C LYS A 347 -24.86 -6.42 -4.11
N ALA A 348 -23.58 -6.70 -4.32
CA ALA A 348 -22.48 -6.05 -3.60
C ALA A 348 -21.63 -5.25 -4.58
N ALA A 349 -21.18 -4.07 -4.18
CA ALA A 349 -20.27 -3.24 -4.96
C ALA A 349 -19.04 -2.88 -4.12
N LEU A 350 -17.88 -2.89 -4.77
CA LEU A 350 -16.63 -2.37 -4.24
C LEU A 350 -16.44 -0.95 -4.77
N LEU A 351 -16.22 0.02 -3.88
CA LEU A 351 -16.02 1.41 -4.26
C LEU A 351 -14.75 1.97 -3.62
N LYS A 352 -13.77 2.29 -4.47
CA LYS A 352 -12.51 2.94 -4.10
C LYS A 352 -12.55 4.45 -4.37
N GLY A 353 -11.56 5.19 -3.88
CA GLY A 353 -11.42 6.62 -4.18
C GLY A 353 -11.14 6.88 -5.67
N ARG A 354 -11.52 8.07 -6.18
CA ARG A 354 -11.39 8.45 -7.60
C ARG A 354 -10.00 8.23 -8.20
N ALA A 355 -8.95 8.49 -7.42
CA ALA A 355 -7.56 8.30 -7.82
C ALA A 355 -7.18 6.85 -8.19
N ASN A 356 -8.02 5.87 -7.85
CA ASN A 356 -7.81 4.47 -8.24
C ASN A 356 -8.38 4.15 -9.62
N TYR A 357 -9.20 5.01 -10.23
CA TYR A 357 -9.83 4.72 -11.53
C TYR A 357 -9.18 5.49 -12.67
N LEU A 358 -8.86 4.79 -13.75
CA LEU A 358 -8.37 5.40 -14.99
C LEU A 358 -9.37 6.44 -15.54
N CYS A 359 -8.90 7.67 -15.79
CA CYS A 359 -9.66 8.67 -16.52
C CYS A 359 -9.32 8.62 -18.01
N ARG A 360 -10.27 8.16 -18.83
CA ARG A 360 -10.08 8.05 -20.29
C ARG A 360 -9.74 9.38 -20.97
N ARG A 361 -10.31 10.48 -20.49
CA ARG A 361 -10.02 11.83 -21.00
C ARG A 361 -8.54 12.20 -20.79
N ARG A 362 -8.03 11.97 -19.57
CA ARG A 362 -6.62 12.22 -19.22
C ARG A 362 -5.67 11.27 -19.95
N LEU A 363 -6.07 10.00 -20.13
CA LEU A 363 -5.35 9.06 -20.98
C LEU A 363 -5.22 9.57 -22.41
N ASP A 364 -6.32 10.02 -23.03
CA ASP A 364 -6.28 10.53 -24.41
C ASP A 364 -5.48 11.83 -24.53
N ALA A 365 -5.49 12.68 -23.51
CA ALA A 365 -4.60 13.85 -23.45
C ALA A 365 -3.12 13.44 -23.42
N LEU A 366 -2.74 12.47 -22.57
CA LEU A 366 -1.36 11.99 -22.48
C LEU A 366 -0.92 11.29 -23.78
N ARG A 367 -1.80 10.51 -24.41
CA ARG A 367 -1.56 9.84 -25.71
C ARG A 367 -1.28 10.82 -26.86
N ARG A 368 -1.75 12.05 -26.76
CA ARG A 368 -1.53 13.13 -27.74
C ARG A 368 -0.28 13.97 -27.45
N SER A 369 0.37 13.77 -26.30
CA SER A 369 1.59 14.49 -25.95
C SER A 369 2.71 14.18 -26.94
N GLU A 370 3.39 15.22 -27.42
CA GLU A 370 4.53 15.09 -28.34
C GLU A 370 5.81 14.64 -27.64
N LYS A 371 5.90 14.85 -26.33
CA LYS A 371 7.07 14.50 -25.50
C LYS A 371 6.60 13.73 -24.29
N LEU A 372 7.07 12.49 -24.17
CA LEU A 372 6.81 11.61 -23.05
C LEU A 372 8.13 11.25 -22.38
N SER A 373 8.15 11.29 -21.06
CA SER A 373 9.20 10.73 -20.22
C SER A 373 9.18 9.19 -20.27
N SER A 374 10.30 8.56 -19.89
CA SER A 374 10.38 7.10 -19.81
C SER A 374 9.33 6.50 -18.87
N ALA A 375 9.04 7.17 -17.73
CA ALA A 375 7.99 6.73 -16.82
C ALA A 375 6.59 6.82 -17.44
N GLU A 376 6.28 7.89 -18.19
CA GLU A 376 5.02 8.02 -18.91
C GLU A 376 4.85 6.94 -19.97
N ILE A 377 5.91 6.61 -20.71
CA ILE A 377 5.90 5.55 -21.72
C ILE A 377 5.64 4.19 -21.09
N ARG A 378 6.30 3.85 -19.96
CA ARG A 378 6.09 2.59 -19.23
C ARG A 378 4.64 2.44 -18.78
N VAL A 379 4.08 3.48 -18.15
CA VAL A 379 2.69 3.44 -17.69
C VAL A 379 1.71 3.39 -18.85
N LEU A 380 1.95 4.13 -19.94
CA LEU A 380 1.12 4.04 -21.15
C LEU A 380 1.14 2.64 -21.75
N ALA A 381 2.30 1.98 -21.84
CA ALA A 381 2.39 0.62 -22.34
C ALA A 381 1.56 -0.36 -21.49
N LYS A 382 1.66 -0.26 -20.15
CA LYS A 382 0.85 -1.05 -19.21
C LYS A 382 -0.64 -0.79 -19.40
N VAL A 383 -1.04 0.48 -19.42
CA VAL A 383 -2.46 0.88 -19.56
C VAL A 383 -3.02 0.44 -20.90
N LEU A 384 -2.29 0.59 -22.01
CA LEU A 384 -2.79 0.23 -23.34
C LEU A 384 -2.92 -1.29 -23.53
N ALA A 385 -2.03 -2.09 -22.94
CA ALA A 385 -2.13 -3.55 -22.96
C ALA A 385 -3.28 -4.06 -22.07
N TRP A 386 -3.57 -3.37 -20.96
CA TRP A 386 -4.59 -3.73 -19.98
C TRP A 386 -6.01 -3.21 -20.30
N LEU A 387 -6.12 -2.04 -20.93
CA LEU A 387 -7.39 -1.38 -21.21
C LEU A 387 -8.42 -2.26 -21.94
N PRO A 388 -8.05 -3.15 -22.88
CA PRO A 388 -9.01 -4.06 -23.52
C PRO A 388 -9.54 -5.16 -22.60
N SER A 389 -8.85 -5.52 -21.52
CA SER A 389 -9.29 -6.62 -20.64
C SER A 389 -10.02 -6.13 -19.39
N THR A 390 -9.79 -4.89 -18.96
CA THR A 390 -10.37 -4.38 -17.72
C THR A 390 -11.84 -3.99 -17.87
N THR A 391 -12.64 -4.42 -16.89
CA THR A 391 -14.05 -3.97 -16.76
C THR A 391 -14.23 -2.89 -15.72
N THR A 392 -13.25 -2.73 -14.81
CA THR A 392 -13.31 -1.84 -13.65
C THR A 392 -12.48 -0.58 -13.83
N GLY A 393 -11.39 -0.63 -14.60
CA GLY A 393 -10.43 0.46 -14.73
C GLY A 393 -9.67 0.80 -13.43
N ASP A 394 -9.58 -0.15 -12.49
CA ASP A 394 -8.93 0.02 -11.19
C ASP A 394 -7.40 -0.15 -11.28
N SER A 395 -6.64 0.79 -10.70
CA SER A 395 -5.18 0.75 -10.58
C SER A 395 -4.65 -0.49 -9.87
N ALA A 396 -5.44 -1.09 -8.97
CA ALA A 396 -5.05 -2.31 -8.27
C ALA A 396 -4.86 -3.51 -9.22
N GLU A 397 -5.41 -3.46 -10.43
CA GLU A 397 -5.19 -4.45 -11.50
C GLU A 397 -3.85 -4.25 -12.23
N LEU A 398 -3.12 -3.16 -11.95
CA LEU A 398 -1.84 -2.83 -12.58
C LEU A 398 -0.70 -2.88 -11.56
N THR A 399 0.47 -3.29 -12.03
CA THR A 399 1.71 -3.19 -11.24
C THR A 399 2.49 -1.94 -11.63
N LEU A 400 2.34 -0.88 -10.83
CA LEU A 400 3.08 0.38 -10.96
C LEU A 400 4.38 0.32 -10.16
N MET A 401 5.51 0.52 -10.85
CA MET A 401 6.86 0.34 -10.31
C MET A 401 7.39 1.67 -9.74
N GLY A 402 7.45 1.74 -8.41
CA GLY A 402 8.08 2.85 -7.70
C GLY A 402 7.32 4.19 -7.77
N PRO A 403 7.87 5.25 -7.18
CA PRO A 403 7.19 6.54 -7.03
C PRO A 403 6.96 7.27 -8.36
N GLU A 404 7.85 7.10 -9.35
CA GLU A 404 7.72 7.77 -10.66
C GLU A 404 6.46 7.31 -11.42
N GLU A 405 6.22 6.00 -11.50
CA GLU A 405 5.05 5.47 -12.19
C GLU A 405 3.74 5.79 -11.44
N ASN A 406 3.79 5.80 -10.10
CA ASN A 406 2.65 6.25 -9.30
C ASN A 406 2.33 7.73 -9.54
N ALA A 407 3.35 8.59 -9.70
CA ALA A 407 3.15 10.00 -10.05
C ALA A 407 2.51 10.18 -11.44
N VAL A 408 2.89 9.34 -12.41
CA VAL A 408 2.23 9.31 -13.73
C VAL A 408 0.78 8.83 -13.60
N TRP A 409 0.52 7.79 -12.82
CA TRP A 409 -0.84 7.30 -12.59
C TRP A 409 -1.74 8.38 -11.98
N SER A 410 -1.27 9.15 -11.00
CA SER A 410 -2.03 10.27 -10.42
C SER A 410 -2.46 11.33 -11.46
N ARG A 411 -1.71 11.47 -12.56
CA ARG A 411 -2.05 12.34 -13.70
C ARG A 411 -3.03 11.68 -14.68
N LEU A 412 -3.09 10.35 -14.72
CA LEU A 412 -4.00 9.56 -15.56
C LEU A 412 -5.31 9.21 -14.86
N SER A 413 -5.32 9.18 -13.54
CA SER A 413 -6.47 8.78 -12.74
C SER A 413 -7.56 9.86 -12.74
N SER A 414 -8.76 9.45 -12.33
CA SER A 414 -9.87 10.37 -12.09
C SER A 414 -9.60 11.22 -10.85
N ASP A 415 -10.05 12.46 -10.90
CA ASP A 415 -9.83 13.46 -9.86
C ASP A 415 -11.10 14.30 -9.69
N VAL A 416 -11.35 14.82 -8.49
CA VAL A 416 -12.47 15.75 -8.24
C VAL A 416 -12.19 17.08 -8.92
N GLU A 417 -10.95 17.56 -8.81
CA GLU A 417 -10.53 18.90 -9.26
C GLU A 417 -10.40 19.03 -10.78
N HIS A 418 -10.71 18.02 -11.59
CA HIS A 418 -10.56 18.13 -13.05
C HIS A 418 -11.64 17.34 -13.79
N CYS A 419 -12.73 16.99 -13.10
CA CYS A 419 -13.81 16.19 -13.68
C CYS A 419 -15.06 17.06 -13.88
N SER A 420 -15.43 17.25 -15.13
CA SER A 420 -16.69 17.91 -15.52
C SER A 420 -17.67 16.86 -16.02
N PRO A 421 -18.47 16.25 -15.14
CA PRO A 421 -19.35 15.15 -15.52
C PRO A 421 -20.40 15.54 -16.56
N GLU A 422 -20.86 16.79 -16.58
CA GLU A 422 -21.92 17.24 -17.47
C GLU A 422 -21.43 17.33 -18.93
N SER A 423 -20.20 17.76 -19.15
CA SER A 423 -19.57 17.90 -20.46
C SER A 423 -18.69 16.71 -20.87
N CYS A 424 -18.43 15.75 -19.97
CA CYS A 424 -17.54 14.62 -20.27
C CYS A 424 -18.19 13.58 -21.18
N GLN A 425 -17.75 13.52 -22.43
CA GLN A 425 -18.16 12.52 -23.43
C GLN A 425 -18.05 11.08 -22.90
N PHE A 426 -16.97 10.73 -22.20
CA PHE A 426 -16.80 9.37 -21.66
C PHE A 426 -17.83 9.00 -20.59
N LYS A 427 -18.37 9.98 -19.86
CA LYS A 427 -19.48 9.72 -18.93
C LYS A 427 -20.78 9.53 -19.72
N GLN A 428 -21.07 10.42 -20.67
CA GLN A 428 -22.28 10.36 -21.50
C GLN A 428 -22.38 9.04 -22.30
N GLU A 429 -21.24 8.51 -22.75
CA GLU A 429 -21.13 7.22 -23.44
C GLU A 429 -21.05 6.00 -22.50
N ASN A 430 -21.16 6.19 -21.19
CA ASN A 430 -20.98 5.15 -20.17
C ASN A 430 -19.64 4.39 -20.25
N LYS A 431 -18.56 5.11 -20.60
CA LYS A 431 -17.17 4.61 -20.69
C LYS A 431 -16.29 5.09 -19.53
N CYS A 432 -16.84 5.84 -18.58
CA CYS A 432 -16.12 6.30 -17.40
C CYS A 432 -16.18 5.25 -16.29
N PHE A 433 -15.04 4.61 -16.02
CA PHE A 433 -14.90 3.57 -14.99
C PHE A 433 -15.37 4.01 -13.60
N PHE A 434 -15.01 5.23 -13.17
CA PHE A 434 -15.44 5.76 -11.89
C PHE A 434 -16.97 5.89 -11.78
N TYR A 435 -17.63 6.47 -12.79
CA TYR A 435 -19.10 6.62 -12.76
C TYR A 435 -19.82 5.29 -12.87
N ARG A 436 -19.30 4.33 -13.64
CA ARG A 436 -19.82 2.95 -13.67
C ARG A 436 -19.74 2.29 -12.30
N ALA A 437 -18.63 2.45 -11.59
CA ALA A 437 -18.48 1.93 -10.23
C ALA A 437 -19.47 2.61 -9.26
N ARG A 438 -19.69 3.92 -9.40
CA ARG A 438 -20.69 4.67 -8.62
C ARG A 438 -22.12 4.20 -8.90
N GLU A 439 -22.51 4.05 -10.16
CA GLU A 439 -23.84 3.54 -10.55
C GLU A 439 -24.08 2.11 -10.02
N LYS A 440 -23.06 1.25 -10.06
CA LYS A 440 -23.10 -0.08 -9.41
C LYS A 440 -23.29 0.04 -7.90
N ALA A 441 -22.64 0.99 -7.23
CA ALA A 441 -22.84 1.22 -5.80
C ALA A 441 -24.25 1.78 -5.48
N GLU A 442 -24.82 2.61 -6.35
CA GLU A 442 -26.19 3.14 -6.23
C GLU A 442 -27.28 2.05 -6.37
N SER A 443 -26.98 0.92 -7.01
CA SER A 443 -27.89 -0.22 -7.14
C SER A 443 -27.55 -1.40 -6.21
N ALA A 444 -26.43 -1.32 -5.47
CA ALA A 444 -25.97 -2.37 -4.59
C ALA A 444 -26.59 -2.30 -3.18
N HIS A 445 -26.92 -3.48 -2.65
CA HIS A 445 -27.41 -3.69 -1.28
C HIS A 445 -26.29 -3.48 -0.26
N VAL A 446 -25.08 -3.96 -0.60
CA VAL A 446 -23.88 -3.79 0.22
C VAL A 446 -22.82 -3.04 -0.56
N VAL A 447 -22.25 -1.98 0.03
CA VAL A 447 -21.15 -1.21 -0.57
C VAL A 447 -19.93 -1.28 0.34
N ILE A 448 -18.83 -1.82 -0.17
CA ILE A 448 -17.57 -1.97 0.56
C ILE A 448 -16.63 -0.83 0.19
N VAL A 449 -16.08 -0.15 1.20
CA VAL A 449 -15.19 1.02 1.10
C VAL A 449 -14.04 0.94 2.11
N ASN A 450 -13.02 1.80 2.01
CA ASN A 450 -12.08 2.03 3.12
C ASN A 450 -12.52 3.18 4.02
N HIS A 451 -11.90 3.28 5.18
CA HIS A 451 -12.03 4.42 6.08
C HIS A 451 -11.67 5.73 5.38
N ALA A 452 -10.61 5.77 4.56
CA ALA A 452 -10.21 6.99 3.86
C ALA A 452 -11.34 7.54 2.96
N LEU A 453 -12.01 6.67 2.20
CA LEU A 453 -13.15 7.08 1.36
C LEU A 453 -14.37 7.45 2.19
N LEU A 454 -14.68 6.71 3.25
CA LEU A 454 -15.76 7.02 4.19
C LEU A 454 -15.57 8.42 4.81
N LEU A 455 -14.35 8.76 5.21
CA LEU A 455 -14.02 10.02 5.84
C LEU A 455 -13.96 11.18 4.83
N SER A 456 -13.55 10.90 3.59
CA SER A 456 -13.64 11.88 2.48
C SER A 456 -15.09 12.21 2.12
N ASP A 457 -15.97 11.20 2.15
CA ASP A 457 -17.41 11.37 1.98
C ASP A 457 -18.00 12.25 3.09
N MET A 458 -17.63 11.98 4.35
CA MET A 458 -17.99 12.80 5.51
C MET A 458 -17.51 14.26 5.36
N ALA A 459 -16.28 14.48 4.88
CA ALA A 459 -15.72 15.82 4.69
C ALA A 459 -16.48 16.63 3.62
N THR A 460 -17.06 15.95 2.63
CA THR A 460 -17.79 16.53 1.49
C THR A 460 -19.31 16.42 1.62
N GLU A 461 -19.83 16.36 2.84
CA GLU A 461 -21.28 16.31 3.15
C GLU A 461 -22.04 15.13 2.52
N ASN A 462 -21.40 13.96 2.42
CA ASN A 462 -21.94 12.71 1.89
C ASN A 462 -22.27 12.72 0.38
N HIS A 463 -21.47 13.42 -0.42
CA HIS A 463 -21.65 13.50 -1.87
C HIS A 463 -20.82 12.48 -2.69
N VAL A 464 -19.92 11.75 -2.03
CA VAL A 464 -19.02 10.78 -2.68
C VAL A 464 -19.64 9.39 -2.73
N LEU A 465 -20.24 8.95 -1.63
CA LEU A 465 -20.92 7.67 -1.51
C LEU A 465 -22.41 7.82 -1.83
N PRO A 466 -23.07 6.77 -2.35
CA PRO A 466 -24.52 6.72 -2.43
C PRO A 466 -25.15 6.85 -1.04
N GLU A 467 -26.31 7.53 -0.93
CA GLU A 467 -26.98 7.74 0.37
C GLU A 467 -27.14 6.45 1.18
N TYR A 468 -26.82 6.49 2.47
CA TYR A 468 -26.85 5.32 3.34
C TYR A 468 -27.16 5.73 4.78
N LYS A 469 -27.95 4.89 5.45
CA LYS A 469 -28.33 5.05 6.86
C LYS A 469 -27.72 3.99 7.77
N TYR A 470 -27.15 2.95 7.19
CA TYR A 470 -26.61 1.79 7.90
C TYR A 470 -25.13 1.65 7.60
N LEU A 471 -24.32 1.59 8.64
CA LEU A 471 -22.86 1.61 8.55
C LEU A 471 -22.23 0.52 9.41
N VAL A 472 -21.32 -0.24 8.84
CA VAL A 472 -20.41 -1.12 9.57
C VAL A 472 -18.98 -0.59 9.40
N VAL A 473 -18.27 -0.36 10.49
CA VAL A 473 -16.86 0.05 10.53
C VAL A 473 -16.06 -1.10 11.13
N ASP A 474 -15.41 -1.88 10.27
CA ASP A 474 -14.47 -2.94 10.67
C ASP A 474 -13.07 -2.37 10.90
N GLU A 475 -12.31 -2.98 11.81
CA GLU A 475 -11.02 -2.46 12.30
C GLU A 475 -11.11 -1.01 12.83
N ALA A 476 -12.22 -0.70 13.51
CA ALA A 476 -12.59 0.63 14.00
C ALA A 476 -11.56 1.32 14.91
N HIS A 477 -10.59 0.58 15.47
CA HIS A 477 -9.47 1.15 16.23
C HIS A 477 -8.59 2.09 15.38
N HIS A 478 -8.66 2.01 14.05
CA HIS A 478 -7.97 2.94 13.16
C HIS A 478 -8.75 4.21 12.84
N LEU A 479 -10.04 4.28 13.18
CA LEU A 479 -10.93 5.34 12.70
C LEU A 479 -10.46 6.72 13.15
N GLU A 480 -9.97 6.87 14.38
CA GLU A 480 -9.47 8.15 14.89
C GLU A 480 -8.24 8.63 14.12
N ALA A 481 -7.23 7.77 13.97
CA ALA A 481 -6.00 8.09 13.24
C ALA A 481 -6.31 8.43 11.78
N ARG A 482 -7.17 7.65 11.12
CA ARG A 482 -7.58 7.90 9.73
C ARG A 482 -8.39 9.18 9.57
N ALA A 483 -9.27 9.50 10.52
CA ALA A 483 -10.02 10.75 10.52
C ALA A 483 -9.08 11.95 10.67
N THR A 484 -8.05 11.81 11.50
CA THR A 484 -7.03 12.85 11.68
C THR A 484 -6.25 13.06 10.39
N GLU A 485 -5.73 12.00 9.78
CA GLU A 485 -5.01 12.05 8.50
C GLU A 485 -5.87 12.64 7.37
N ALA A 486 -7.15 12.23 7.27
CA ALA A 486 -8.05 12.70 6.21
C ALA A 486 -8.39 14.20 6.31
N LEU A 487 -8.21 14.79 7.49
CA LEU A 487 -8.47 16.21 7.78
C LEU A 487 -7.17 17.01 7.94
N SER A 488 -6.01 16.36 7.78
CA SER A 488 -4.71 17.02 7.81
C SER A 488 -4.45 17.78 6.51
N PHE A 489 -3.65 18.84 6.63
CA PHE A 489 -3.14 19.59 5.49
C PHE A 489 -1.62 19.73 5.62
N ASP A 490 -0.93 19.44 4.52
CA ASP A 490 0.53 19.41 4.46
C ASP A 490 1.01 20.24 3.27
N VAL A 491 2.07 21.04 3.47
CA VAL A 491 2.64 21.91 2.43
C VAL A 491 4.15 22.00 2.56
N SER A 492 4.86 21.87 1.45
CA SER A 492 6.33 21.98 1.38
C SER A 492 6.74 23.02 0.33
N SER A 493 8.02 23.43 0.34
CA SER A 493 8.59 24.28 -0.73
C SER A 493 8.33 23.66 -2.10
N SER A 494 8.63 22.36 -2.25
CA SER A 494 8.44 21.63 -3.50
C SER A 494 6.97 21.58 -3.95
N THR A 495 6.02 21.49 -3.01
CA THR A 495 4.59 21.46 -3.32
C THR A 495 4.09 22.83 -3.79
N LEU A 496 4.53 23.92 -3.15
CA LEU A 496 4.21 25.28 -3.58
C LEU A 496 4.88 25.63 -4.91
N GLU A 497 6.13 25.25 -5.10
CA GLU A 497 6.82 25.42 -6.38
C GLU A 497 6.11 24.65 -7.49
N ALA A 498 5.69 23.40 -7.24
CA ALA A 498 4.92 22.62 -8.21
C ALA A 498 3.57 23.27 -8.52
N LEU A 499 2.88 23.84 -7.52
CA LEU A 499 1.64 24.59 -7.71
C LEU A 499 1.86 25.79 -8.65
N PHE A 500 2.85 26.64 -8.35
CA PHE A 500 3.14 27.84 -9.14
C PHE A 500 3.69 27.52 -10.53
N ARG A 501 4.61 26.56 -10.66
CA ARG A 501 5.11 26.10 -11.95
C ARG A 501 3.99 25.46 -12.79
N GLY A 502 3.07 24.73 -12.17
CA GLY A 502 1.89 24.18 -12.85
C GLY A 502 1.03 25.26 -13.53
N LEU A 503 1.04 26.49 -13.02
CA LEU A 503 0.31 27.62 -13.61
C LEU A 503 1.06 28.24 -14.81
N ALA A 504 2.37 28.50 -14.71
CA ALA A 504 3.10 29.33 -15.68
C ALA A 504 4.23 28.65 -16.47
N HIS A 505 4.51 27.36 -16.29
CA HIS A 505 5.68 26.73 -16.92
C HIS A 505 5.71 26.92 -18.46
N GLU A 506 6.81 27.47 -18.98
CA GLU A 506 7.00 27.89 -20.40
C GLU A 506 6.70 26.79 -21.44
N ARG A 507 6.71 25.51 -21.04
CA ARG A 507 6.53 24.35 -21.91
C ARG A 507 5.31 23.48 -21.59
N GLY A 508 4.37 23.95 -20.76
CA GLY A 508 3.15 23.19 -20.46
C GLY A 508 2.33 23.57 -19.22
N GLY A 509 2.59 24.73 -18.58
CA GLY A 509 1.72 25.22 -17.51
C GLY A 509 0.36 25.69 -18.04
N LEU A 510 -0.65 25.81 -17.16
CA LEU A 510 -2.02 26.18 -17.53
C LEU A 510 -2.07 27.43 -18.43
N ILE A 511 -1.35 28.50 -18.08
CA ILE A 511 -1.27 29.73 -18.87
C ILE A 511 -0.71 29.47 -20.28
N GLY A 512 0.32 28.63 -20.38
CA GLY A 512 0.88 28.22 -21.67
C GLY A 512 -0.11 27.43 -22.52
N THR A 513 -0.91 26.55 -21.90
CA THR A 513 -1.97 25.79 -22.55
C THR A 513 -3.09 26.70 -23.04
N LEU A 514 -3.56 27.64 -22.21
CA LEU A 514 -4.55 28.65 -22.57
C LEU A 514 -4.06 29.51 -23.75
N ALA A 515 -2.82 30.01 -23.68
CA ALA A 515 -2.20 30.76 -24.78
C ALA A 515 -2.03 29.91 -26.06
N GLY A 516 -1.75 28.61 -25.92
CA GLY A 516 -1.70 27.66 -27.03
C GLY A 516 -3.07 27.45 -27.69
N ALA A 517 -4.13 27.36 -26.89
CA ALA A 517 -5.50 27.21 -27.37
C ALA A 517 -5.98 28.47 -28.11
N LEU A 518 -5.74 29.66 -27.53
CA LEU A 518 -6.07 30.94 -28.17
C LEU A 518 -5.28 31.19 -29.47
N ARG A 519 -4.05 30.67 -29.59
CA ARG A 519 -3.29 30.74 -30.85
C ARG A 519 -3.86 29.87 -31.97
N ARG A 520 -4.69 28.87 -31.61
CA ARG A 520 -5.31 27.91 -32.55
C ARG A 520 -6.81 28.15 -32.73
N SER A 521 -7.39 29.17 -32.10
CA SER A 521 -8.81 29.51 -32.22
C SER A 521 -9.05 30.52 -33.34
N ASP A 522 -10.32 30.80 -33.59
CA ASP A 522 -10.83 31.79 -34.54
C ASP A 522 -10.95 33.22 -33.96
N VAL A 523 -10.48 33.42 -32.72
CA VAL A 523 -10.61 34.69 -31.99
C VAL A 523 -9.77 35.80 -32.67
N PRO A 524 -10.35 36.98 -32.97
CA PRO A 524 -9.63 38.08 -33.59
C PRO A 524 -8.41 38.58 -32.79
N PRO A 525 -7.27 38.92 -33.45
CA PRO A 525 -6.07 39.39 -32.76
C PRO A 525 -6.26 40.63 -31.87
N ALA A 526 -7.25 41.47 -32.16
CA ALA A 526 -7.57 42.65 -31.35
C ALA A 526 -8.12 42.26 -29.96
N ILE A 527 -8.91 41.20 -29.89
CA ILE A 527 -9.52 40.66 -28.67
C ILE A 527 -8.49 39.84 -27.89
N LEU A 528 -7.56 39.16 -28.58
CA LEU A 528 -6.49 38.37 -27.95
C LEU A 528 -5.47 39.20 -27.15
N ARG A 529 -5.34 40.51 -27.40
CA ARG A 529 -4.33 41.37 -26.75
C ARG A 529 -4.50 41.43 -25.24
N GLU A 530 -5.74 41.58 -24.78
CA GLU A 530 -6.03 41.72 -23.35
C GLU A 530 -5.73 40.43 -22.58
N PRO A 531 -6.25 39.24 -22.97
CA PRO A 531 -5.85 37.97 -22.35
C PRO A 531 -4.33 37.73 -22.38
N GLN A 532 -3.65 38.05 -23.49
CA GLN A 532 -2.20 37.89 -23.60
C GLN A 532 -1.43 38.79 -22.63
N ASN A 533 -1.86 40.03 -22.42
CA ASN A 533 -1.26 40.92 -21.42
C ASN A 533 -1.47 40.39 -20.01
N ILE A 534 -2.68 39.93 -19.69
CA ILE A 534 -3.00 39.32 -18.38
C ILE A 534 -2.12 38.09 -18.14
N PHE A 535 -1.89 37.25 -19.16
CA PHE A 535 -0.99 36.09 -19.05
C PHE A 535 0.45 36.49 -18.70
N GLY A 536 0.95 37.57 -19.31
CA GLY A 536 2.26 38.13 -19.02
C GLY A 536 2.37 38.65 -17.58
N ASP A 537 1.40 39.44 -17.13
CA ASP A 537 1.32 39.96 -15.75
C ASP A 537 1.35 38.80 -14.73
N VAL A 538 0.52 37.79 -14.94
CA VAL A 538 0.38 36.64 -14.04
C VAL A 538 1.65 35.80 -14.01
N ALA A 539 2.30 35.60 -15.16
CA ALA A 539 3.59 34.89 -15.22
C ALA A 539 4.66 35.62 -14.38
N GLN A 540 4.72 36.95 -14.46
CA GLN A 540 5.62 37.75 -13.64
C GLN A 540 5.30 37.67 -12.15
N ASP A 541 4.01 37.73 -11.76
CA ASP A 541 3.60 37.56 -10.37
C ASP A 541 3.92 36.16 -9.83
N ILE A 542 3.84 35.13 -10.67
CA ILE A 542 4.24 33.77 -10.32
C ILE A 542 5.76 33.68 -10.06
N ASP A 543 6.59 34.31 -10.89
CA ASP A 543 8.03 34.37 -10.64
C ASP A 543 8.36 35.07 -9.32
N HIS A 544 7.63 36.15 -8.98
CA HIS A 544 7.76 36.81 -7.69
C HIS A 544 7.29 35.93 -6.53
N ALA A 545 6.21 35.17 -6.70
CA ALA A 545 5.71 34.23 -5.71
C ALA A 545 6.70 33.08 -5.46
N LEU A 546 7.33 32.55 -6.50
CA LEU A 546 8.39 31.52 -6.39
C LEU A 546 9.59 32.02 -5.57
N ARG A 547 10.00 33.29 -5.72
CA ARG A 547 11.01 33.90 -4.85
C ARG A 547 10.51 34.01 -3.40
N GLY A 548 9.24 34.38 -3.21
CA GLY A 548 8.61 34.43 -1.89
C GLY A 548 8.58 33.08 -1.18
N VAL A 549 8.36 31.98 -1.92
CA VAL A 549 8.48 30.61 -1.39
C VAL A 549 9.87 30.39 -0.81
N TYR A 550 10.93 30.69 -1.59
CA TYR A 550 12.31 30.54 -1.15
C TYR A 550 12.61 31.40 0.10
N ASP A 551 12.23 32.68 0.08
CA ASP A 551 12.48 33.61 1.19
C ASP A 551 11.78 33.17 2.49
N PHE A 552 10.53 32.71 2.39
CA PHE A 552 9.76 32.18 3.51
C PHE A 552 10.39 30.92 4.09
N PHE A 553 10.67 29.92 3.26
CA PHE A 553 11.23 28.65 3.73
C PHE A 553 12.66 28.79 4.28
N ASN A 554 13.48 29.71 3.76
CA ASN A 554 14.78 30.00 4.36
C ASN A 554 14.68 30.71 5.71
N THR A 555 13.67 31.55 5.90
CA THR A 555 13.43 32.20 7.18
C THR A 555 12.93 31.19 8.20
N LEU A 556 12.05 30.28 7.77
CA LEU A 556 11.61 29.15 8.57
C LEU A 556 12.78 28.21 8.93
N ASP A 557 13.64 27.87 7.97
CA ASP A 557 14.82 27.02 8.20
C ASP A 557 15.74 27.61 9.28
N ARG A 558 16.07 28.90 9.19
CA ARG A 558 16.86 29.61 10.20
C ARG A 558 16.22 29.56 11.59
N PHE A 559 14.92 29.77 11.68
CA PHE A 559 14.19 29.67 12.95
C PHE A 559 14.24 28.26 13.52
N LEU A 560 13.98 27.23 12.69
CA LEU A 560 13.98 25.84 13.13
C LEU A 560 15.37 25.37 13.56
N GLY A 561 16.44 25.80 12.87
CA GLY A 561 17.82 25.53 13.26
C GLY A 561 18.21 26.11 14.61
N GLN A 562 17.61 27.23 15.04
CA GLN A 562 17.87 27.82 16.36
C GLN A 562 17.17 27.07 17.51
N GLN A 563 16.15 26.26 17.21
CA GLN A 563 15.45 25.43 18.21
C GLN A 563 16.27 24.18 18.63
N GLU A 564 17.47 23.98 18.05
CA GLU A 564 18.31 22.77 18.20
C GLU A 564 19.00 22.61 19.58
N GLN A 565 18.77 23.47 20.57
CA GLN A 565 19.51 23.45 21.86
C GLN A 565 18.83 22.73 23.04
N LEU A 566 17.83 21.88 22.82
CA LEU A 566 17.29 21.01 23.88
C LEU A 566 17.99 19.64 23.88
N PRO A 567 18.70 19.25 24.97
CA PRO A 567 19.47 18.02 25.01
C PRO A 567 18.55 16.79 25.12
N GLY A 568 18.63 15.85 24.18
CA GLY A 568 17.95 14.56 24.26
C GLY A 568 17.55 13.91 22.93
N GLU A 569 17.50 14.68 21.83
CA GLU A 569 17.19 14.15 20.50
C GLU A 569 18.48 13.68 19.83
N SER A 570 18.78 12.40 20.03
CA SER A 570 19.92 11.73 19.40
C SER A 570 19.82 11.80 17.87
N GLU A 571 20.99 11.87 17.23
CA GLU A 571 21.24 11.76 15.78
C GLU A 571 20.65 10.47 15.18
N THR A 572 19.33 10.41 15.06
CA THR A 572 18.66 9.28 14.43
C THR A 572 18.56 9.51 12.92
N GLY A 573 18.45 8.42 12.15
CA GLY A 573 18.39 8.44 10.69
C GLY A 573 17.09 8.98 10.08
N TYR A 574 16.29 9.76 10.81
CA TYR A 574 14.92 10.12 10.42
C TYR A 574 14.71 11.61 10.22
N ASP A 575 13.59 11.93 9.59
CA ASP A 575 13.05 13.28 9.48
C ASP A 575 12.76 13.85 10.87
N ARG A 576 13.10 15.12 11.05
CA ARG A 576 12.95 15.82 12.34
C ARG A 576 11.58 16.49 12.39
N GLN A 577 10.86 16.39 13.50
CA GLN A 577 9.53 16.99 13.65
C GLN A 577 9.51 17.99 14.80
N ILE A 578 9.06 19.20 14.52
CA ILE A 578 9.10 20.34 15.46
C ILE A 578 7.70 20.94 15.57
N ARG A 579 7.03 20.73 16.72
CA ARG A 579 5.69 21.28 16.98
C ARG A 579 5.71 22.81 17.12
N LEU A 580 4.80 23.51 16.46
CA LEU A 580 4.72 24.98 16.43
C LEU A 580 3.72 25.50 17.49
N THR A 581 4.12 25.45 18.76
CA THR A 581 3.29 25.82 19.93
C THR A 581 3.10 27.34 20.07
N ALA A 582 2.12 27.75 20.88
CA ALA A 582 1.94 29.16 21.24
C ALA A 582 3.22 29.78 21.84
N SER A 583 3.94 29.04 22.68
CA SER A 583 5.20 29.50 23.27
C SER A 583 6.32 29.70 22.24
N ARG A 584 6.38 28.87 21.19
CA ARG A 584 7.34 29.05 20.09
C ARG A 584 6.97 30.23 19.20
N ARG A 585 5.68 30.44 18.96
CA ARG A 585 5.16 31.58 18.20
C ARG A 585 5.33 32.92 18.93
N ALA A 586 5.41 32.90 20.26
CA ALA A 586 5.66 34.10 21.06
C ALA A 586 7.13 34.56 21.07
N GLN A 587 8.05 33.78 20.47
CA GLN A 587 9.47 34.15 20.40
C GLN A 587 9.69 35.31 19.41
N PRO A 588 10.61 36.24 19.68
CA PRO A 588 10.87 37.39 18.79
C PRO A 588 11.19 36.98 17.35
N GLU A 589 11.88 35.86 17.15
CA GLU A 589 12.28 35.33 15.86
C GLU A 589 11.09 34.89 14.99
N TRP A 590 9.97 34.52 15.62
CA TRP A 590 8.73 34.17 14.91
C TRP A 590 8.16 35.36 14.13
N SER A 591 8.35 36.59 14.62
CA SER A 591 7.95 37.80 13.87
C SER A 591 8.61 37.89 12.50
N GLY A 592 9.82 37.34 12.34
CA GLY A 592 10.48 37.24 11.04
C GLY A 592 9.76 36.29 10.08
N ILE A 593 9.18 35.20 10.59
CA ILE A 593 8.36 34.27 9.81
C ILE A 593 7.05 34.94 9.41
N GLU A 594 6.41 35.68 10.32
CA GLU A 594 5.19 36.44 10.03
C GLU A 594 5.44 37.49 8.95
N ILE A 595 6.51 38.27 9.04
CA ILE A 595 6.90 39.26 8.02
C ILE A 595 7.16 38.58 6.67
N ALA A 596 7.89 37.45 6.67
CA ALA A 596 8.17 36.71 5.45
C ALA A 596 6.88 36.13 4.83
N TRP A 597 5.93 35.66 5.66
CA TRP A 597 4.62 35.23 5.20
C TRP A 597 3.75 36.40 4.71
N ASP A 598 3.79 37.57 5.33
CA ASP A 598 3.00 38.73 4.88
C ASP A 598 3.41 39.16 3.47
N ASP A 599 4.72 39.24 3.19
CA ASP A 599 5.24 39.55 1.85
C ASP A 599 4.94 38.43 0.85
N PHE A 600 5.23 37.18 1.20
CA PHE A 600 4.91 36.04 0.32
C PHE A 600 3.40 35.93 0.07
N GLY A 601 2.58 36.07 1.11
CA GLY A 601 1.13 36.04 1.08
C GLY A 601 0.54 37.15 0.21
N ALA A 602 1.12 38.35 0.22
CA ALA A 602 0.74 39.43 -0.69
C ALA A 602 1.05 39.08 -2.16
N ARG A 603 2.21 38.48 -2.45
CA ARG A 603 2.55 37.96 -3.79
C ARG A 603 1.61 36.84 -4.22
N PHE A 604 1.29 35.93 -3.30
CA PHE A 604 0.33 34.83 -3.50
C PHE A 604 -1.07 35.37 -3.85
N ALA A 605 -1.52 36.42 -3.16
CA ALA A 605 -2.81 37.06 -3.43
C ALA A 605 -2.87 37.69 -4.84
N ARG A 606 -1.78 38.32 -5.31
CA ARG A 606 -1.71 38.84 -6.68
C ARG A 606 -1.83 37.73 -7.73
N VAL A 607 -1.17 36.59 -7.52
CA VAL A 607 -1.35 35.41 -8.40
C VAL A 607 -2.82 34.98 -8.44
N ARG A 608 -3.49 34.88 -7.29
CA ARG A 608 -4.92 34.55 -7.21
C ARG A 608 -5.78 35.54 -8.01
N GLU A 609 -5.57 36.84 -7.80
CA GLU A 609 -6.30 37.91 -8.49
C GLU A 609 -6.05 37.89 -10.00
N GLY A 610 -4.82 37.60 -10.41
CA GLY A 610 -4.43 37.41 -11.80
C GLY A 610 -5.15 36.23 -12.45
N ILE A 611 -5.22 35.07 -11.78
CA ILE A 611 -6.02 33.92 -12.25
C ILE A 611 -7.50 34.27 -12.35
N GLU A 612 -8.04 35.03 -11.39
CA GLU A 612 -9.43 35.50 -11.41
C GLU A 612 -9.70 36.42 -12.61
N ARG A 613 -8.75 37.30 -12.96
CA ARG A 613 -8.80 38.12 -14.19
C ARG A 613 -8.79 37.24 -15.45
N ILE A 614 -7.93 36.22 -15.49
CA ILE A 614 -7.92 35.26 -16.61
C ILE A 614 -9.28 34.56 -16.72
N PHE A 615 -9.89 34.14 -15.60
CA PHE A 615 -11.17 33.43 -15.59
C PHE A 615 -12.30 34.29 -16.15
N LYS A 616 -12.36 35.56 -15.77
CA LYS A 616 -13.33 36.52 -16.33
C LYS A 616 -13.12 36.71 -17.83
N ALA A 617 -11.89 37.02 -18.24
CA ALA A 617 -11.56 37.20 -19.66
C ALA A 617 -11.82 35.94 -20.50
N TRP A 618 -11.61 34.75 -19.93
CA TRP A 618 -11.88 33.48 -20.60
C TRP A 618 -13.38 33.22 -20.78
N SER A 619 -14.20 33.58 -19.79
CA SER A 619 -15.66 33.42 -19.85
C SER A 619 -16.30 34.37 -20.88
N GLU A 620 -15.71 35.54 -21.11
CA GLU A 620 -16.13 36.47 -22.16
C GLU A 620 -15.86 35.93 -23.58
N LEU A 621 -15.10 34.84 -23.71
CA LEU A 621 -14.82 34.19 -25.00
C LEU A 621 -15.75 33.00 -25.30
N ASP A 622 -16.80 32.78 -24.51
CA ASP A 622 -17.75 31.67 -24.67
C ASP A 622 -18.46 31.63 -26.04
N GLU A 623 -18.49 32.75 -26.77
CA GLU A 623 -19.08 32.84 -28.12
C GLU A 623 -18.14 32.34 -29.24
N TYR A 624 -16.86 32.08 -28.96
CA TYR A 624 -15.85 31.68 -29.96
C TYR A 624 -15.50 30.18 -29.87
N GLU A 625 -15.11 29.57 -30.98
CA GLU A 625 -14.69 28.17 -30.99
C GLU A 625 -13.22 28.03 -30.55
N ILE A 626 -13.01 27.84 -29.24
CA ILE A 626 -11.68 27.60 -28.67
C ILE A 626 -11.43 26.09 -28.46
N PRO A 627 -10.34 25.53 -29.02
CA PRO A 627 -10.03 24.11 -28.83
C PRO A 627 -9.88 23.72 -27.35
N GLY A 628 -10.78 22.89 -26.85
CA GLY A 628 -10.77 22.40 -25.46
C GLY A 628 -11.31 23.39 -24.43
N GLN A 629 -12.03 24.44 -24.84
CA GLN A 629 -12.58 25.49 -23.96
C GLN A 629 -13.27 25.01 -22.68
N PRO A 630 -14.22 24.05 -22.70
CA PRO A 630 -14.91 23.65 -21.47
C PRO A 630 -13.97 22.98 -20.46
N ASP A 631 -12.98 22.22 -20.95
CA ASP A 631 -11.96 21.59 -20.11
C ASP A 631 -11.02 22.65 -19.53
N LEU A 632 -10.61 23.65 -20.33
CA LEU A 632 -9.71 24.72 -19.91
C LEU A 632 -10.36 25.68 -18.90
N ALA A 633 -11.63 26.03 -19.09
CA ALA A 633 -12.40 26.85 -18.15
C ALA A 633 -12.53 26.15 -16.78
N THR A 634 -12.77 24.83 -16.84
CA THR A 634 -12.80 23.96 -15.67
C THR A 634 -11.43 23.98 -14.96
N GLU A 635 -10.33 23.70 -15.66
CA GLU A 635 -8.97 23.71 -15.11
C GLU A 635 -8.61 25.04 -14.43
N LEU A 636 -9.08 26.15 -15.01
CA LEU A 636 -8.86 27.48 -14.47
C LEU A 636 -9.65 27.77 -13.18
N ALA A 637 -10.92 27.37 -13.13
CA ALA A 637 -11.72 27.47 -11.90
C ALA A 637 -11.09 26.68 -10.75
N PHE A 638 -10.55 25.50 -11.06
CA PHE A 638 -9.87 24.65 -10.08
C PHE A 638 -8.52 25.21 -9.64
N ALA A 639 -7.72 25.73 -10.56
CA ALA A 639 -6.50 26.46 -10.23
C ALA A 639 -6.79 27.62 -9.26
N LEU A 640 -7.83 28.42 -9.53
CA LEU A 640 -8.24 29.52 -8.66
C LEU A 640 -8.63 29.05 -7.26
N ARG A 641 -9.45 27.98 -7.17
CA ARG A 641 -9.87 27.38 -5.89
C ARG A 641 -8.66 26.87 -5.11
N ARG A 642 -7.79 26.08 -5.74
CA ARG A 642 -6.63 25.46 -5.10
C ARG A 642 -5.62 26.50 -4.58
N VAL A 643 -5.35 27.54 -5.37
CA VAL A 643 -4.52 28.69 -4.95
C VAL A 643 -5.16 29.39 -3.74
N SER A 644 -6.48 29.57 -3.74
CA SER A 644 -7.19 30.21 -2.63
C SER A 644 -7.16 29.38 -1.35
N GLU A 645 -7.47 28.08 -1.42
CA GLU A 645 -7.45 27.16 -0.28
C GLU A 645 -6.03 27.02 0.30
N THR A 646 -5.00 26.88 -0.55
CA THR A 646 -3.60 26.78 -0.11
C THR A 646 -3.17 28.04 0.65
N ARG A 647 -3.50 29.23 0.15
CA ARG A 647 -3.20 30.50 0.84
C ARG A 647 -3.92 30.58 2.19
N GLN A 648 -5.19 30.20 2.24
CA GLN A 648 -5.97 30.23 3.48
C GLN A 648 -5.39 29.29 4.55
N GLN A 649 -4.98 28.09 4.16
CA GLN A 649 -4.37 27.12 5.08
C GLN A 649 -3.00 27.59 5.57
N MET A 650 -2.19 28.19 4.69
CA MET A 650 -0.92 28.81 5.09
C MET A 650 -1.10 29.97 6.08
N GLU A 651 -2.08 30.85 5.83
CA GLU A 651 -2.43 31.96 6.73
C GLU A 651 -2.86 31.45 8.12
N ALA A 652 -3.71 30.41 8.17
CA ALA A 652 -4.14 29.79 9.41
C ALA A 652 -2.95 29.14 10.15
N LEU A 653 -2.02 28.54 9.41
CA LEU A 653 -0.86 27.88 9.98
C LEU A 653 0.12 28.89 10.60
N VAL A 654 0.42 30.00 9.91
CA VAL A 654 1.43 30.97 10.34
C VAL A 654 0.85 31.99 11.33
N THR A 655 -0.17 32.74 10.91
CA THR A 655 -0.62 33.96 11.60
C THR A 655 -1.87 33.75 12.47
N LYS A 656 -2.76 32.82 12.09
CA LYS A 656 -4.06 32.62 12.76
C LYS A 656 -4.33 31.16 13.17
N PRO A 657 -3.52 30.58 14.07
CA PRO A 657 -3.71 29.19 14.49
C PRO A 657 -5.02 29.02 15.27
N ALA A 658 -5.85 28.10 14.82
CA ALA A 658 -7.00 27.62 15.60
C ALA A 658 -6.54 26.80 16.82
N ALA A 659 -7.16 27.02 17.98
CA ALA A 659 -6.86 26.29 19.21
C ALA A 659 -7.19 24.78 19.13
N SER A 660 -8.10 24.40 18.25
CA SER A 660 -8.45 23.01 17.95
C SER A 660 -7.51 22.33 16.95
N GLY A 661 -6.46 23.02 16.50
CA GLY A 661 -5.48 22.51 15.54
C GLY A 661 -4.13 22.18 16.18
N ILE A 662 -3.46 21.19 15.60
CA ILE A 662 -2.08 20.80 15.87
C ILE A 662 -1.25 21.29 14.69
N TYR A 663 -0.11 21.93 14.93
CA TYR A 663 0.76 22.48 13.88
C TYR A 663 2.20 22.02 14.12
N TRP A 664 2.89 21.57 13.08
CA TRP A 664 4.30 21.22 13.17
C TRP A 664 5.03 21.41 11.84
N ALA A 665 6.36 21.54 11.93
CA ALA A 665 7.26 21.49 10.79
C ALA A 665 8.01 20.15 10.79
N THR A 666 8.21 19.56 9.61
CA THR A 666 9.08 18.40 9.40
C THR A 666 10.27 18.82 8.55
N ILE A 667 11.48 18.45 8.95
CA ILE A 667 12.71 18.66 8.19
C ILE A 667 13.18 17.31 7.68
N ASN A 668 13.18 17.13 6.35
CA ASN A 668 13.67 15.90 5.76
C ASN A 668 15.19 15.81 5.89
N LYS A 669 15.70 14.71 6.45
CA LYS A 669 17.14 14.59 6.71
C LYS A 669 17.98 14.50 5.43
N ASN A 670 17.45 13.86 4.40
CA ASN A 670 18.20 13.57 3.18
C ASN A 670 18.24 14.76 2.23
N THR A 671 17.13 15.50 2.13
CA THR A 671 17.01 16.63 1.20
C THR A 671 17.13 17.98 1.88
N GLY A 672 17.00 18.06 3.21
CA GLY A 672 16.86 19.33 3.94
C GLY A 672 15.50 20.01 3.72
N ASN A 673 14.60 19.41 2.93
CA ASN A 673 13.32 20.04 2.62
C ASN A 673 12.44 20.14 3.86
N ILE A 674 11.86 21.32 4.06
CA ILE A 674 10.91 21.58 5.13
C ILE A 674 9.49 21.41 4.60
N SER A 675 8.66 20.74 5.38
CA SER A 675 7.20 20.71 5.21
C SER A 675 6.50 21.19 6.47
N LEU A 676 5.41 21.91 6.29
CA LEU A 676 4.52 22.40 7.33
C LEU A 676 3.24 21.57 7.30
N HIS A 677 2.73 21.28 8.49
CA HIS A 677 1.64 20.34 8.68
C HIS A 677 0.61 20.91 9.66
N THR A 678 -0.67 20.60 9.41
CA THR A 678 -1.76 20.81 10.36
C THR A 678 -2.65 19.59 10.48
N ALA A 679 -3.19 19.35 11.67
CA ALA A 679 -4.13 18.27 11.96
C ALA A 679 -5.13 18.69 13.05
N PRO A 680 -6.37 18.17 13.07
CA PRO A 680 -7.29 18.43 14.17
C PRO A 680 -6.83 17.75 15.47
N LEU A 681 -6.94 18.47 16.59
CA LEU A 681 -6.62 17.96 17.93
C LEU A 681 -7.56 16.84 18.36
N ASN A 682 -8.87 17.06 18.13
CA ASN A 682 -9.93 16.11 18.40
C ASN A 682 -10.82 15.97 17.15
N VAL A 683 -11.12 14.73 16.76
CA VAL A 683 -12.00 14.40 15.64
C VAL A 683 -13.37 13.89 16.08
N GLY A 684 -13.56 13.60 17.37
CA GLY A 684 -14.75 12.97 17.92
C GLY A 684 -16.03 13.78 17.68
N GLU A 685 -16.03 15.08 17.95
CA GLU A 685 -17.19 15.95 17.69
C GLU A 685 -17.59 15.95 16.21
N LEU A 686 -16.59 15.95 15.32
CA LEU A 686 -16.83 15.93 13.88
C LEU A 686 -17.39 14.59 13.42
N LEU A 687 -16.84 13.47 13.92
CA LEU A 687 -17.34 12.12 13.64
C LEU A 687 -18.78 11.96 14.17
N GLN A 688 -19.05 12.40 15.39
CA GLN A 688 -20.39 12.38 15.96
C GLN A 688 -21.37 13.16 15.08
N LYS A 689 -21.04 14.40 14.71
CA LYS A 689 -21.93 15.27 13.94
C LYS A 689 -22.12 14.80 12.49
N LYS A 690 -21.05 14.40 11.80
CA LYS A 690 -21.08 14.16 10.35
C LYS A 690 -21.15 12.69 9.96
N LEU A 691 -20.66 11.78 10.80
CA LEU A 691 -20.65 10.34 10.50
C LEU A 691 -21.76 9.59 11.23
N PHE A 692 -21.97 9.83 12.54
CA PHE A 692 -22.88 9.03 13.36
C PHE A 692 -24.31 9.59 13.45
N ALA A 693 -24.49 10.90 13.64
CA ALA A 693 -25.81 11.50 13.93
C ALA A 693 -26.87 11.29 12.83
N GLY A 694 -26.46 11.06 11.58
CA GLY A 694 -27.36 10.83 10.44
C GLY A 694 -27.63 9.36 10.12
N LYS A 695 -27.20 8.42 10.98
CA LYS A 695 -27.33 6.97 10.75
C LYS A 695 -28.39 6.37 11.65
N GLU A 696 -29.13 5.39 11.11
CA GLU A 696 -30.10 4.60 11.88
C GLU A 696 -29.39 3.50 12.65
N ALA A 697 -28.45 2.76 12.06
CA ALA A 697 -27.59 1.84 12.82
C ALA A 697 -26.13 1.97 12.42
N THR A 698 -25.23 1.94 13.41
CA THR A 698 -23.78 1.97 13.21
C THR A 698 -23.09 0.90 14.04
N ILE A 699 -22.37 0.00 13.39
CA ILE A 699 -21.65 -1.08 14.06
C ILE A 699 -20.15 -0.78 13.94
N LEU A 700 -19.46 -0.63 15.07
CA LEU A 700 -18.00 -0.50 15.12
C LEU A 700 -17.41 -1.78 15.68
N THR A 701 -16.59 -2.48 14.90
CA THR A 701 -15.98 -3.74 15.33
C THR A 701 -14.48 -3.78 15.10
N SER A 702 -13.77 -4.48 15.98
CA SER A 702 -12.32 -4.70 15.89
C SER A 702 -11.90 -5.81 16.85
N ALA A 703 -10.71 -6.38 16.65
CA ALA A 703 -10.14 -7.37 17.59
C ALA A 703 -9.65 -6.77 18.91
N THR A 704 -9.41 -5.46 18.92
CA THR A 704 -8.88 -4.70 20.04
C THR A 704 -9.55 -3.33 20.06
N LEU A 705 -10.50 -3.13 20.96
CA LEU A 705 -11.18 -1.86 21.23
C LEU A 705 -11.17 -1.52 22.72
N CYS A 706 -11.21 -2.53 23.58
CA CYS A 706 -11.29 -2.39 25.02
C CYS A 706 -9.91 -2.27 25.65
N VAL A 707 -9.81 -1.41 26.66
CA VAL A 707 -8.69 -1.37 27.61
C VAL A 707 -9.26 -1.69 28.98
N ASP A 708 -8.71 -2.70 29.64
CA ASP A 708 -9.21 -3.21 30.93
C ASP A 708 -10.73 -3.51 30.90
N LYS A 709 -11.18 -4.14 29.80
CA LYS A 709 -12.60 -4.49 29.54
C LYS A 709 -13.57 -3.30 29.43
N SER A 710 -13.07 -2.08 29.22
CA SER A 710 -13.89 -0.89 29.00
C SER A 710 -13.69 -0.31 27.60
N PHE A 711 -14.79 0.10 26.96
CA PHE A 711 -14.80 0.89 25.73
C PHE A 711 -14.58 2.40 25.97
N GLY A 712 -14.45 2.85 27.21
CA GLY A 712 -14.39 4.28 27.55
C GLY A 712 -13.29 5.05 26.81
N HIS A 713 -12.14 4.43 26.59
CA HIS A 713 -11.04 5.05 25.83
C HIS A 713 -11.48 5.34 24.38
N ILE A 714 -11.92 4.34 23.61
CA ILE A 714 -12.30 4.53 22.21
C ILE A 714 -13.54 5.43 22.07
N LYS A 715 -14.52 5.32 22.99
CA LYS A 715 -15.71 6.18 23.04
C LYS A 715 -15.33 7.65 23.14
N SER A 716 -14.42 7.99 24.05
CA SER A 716 -13.93 9.36 24.22
C SER A 716 -13.22 9.90 22.97
N ARG A 717 -12.45 9.06 22.26
CA ARG A 717 -11.71 9.45 21.05
C ARG A 717 -12.60 9.65 19.83
N LEU A 718 -13.66 8.85 19.72
CA LEU A 718 -14.59 8.90 18.59
C LEU A 718 -15.80 9.82 18.83
N GLY A 719 -15.94 10.41 20.02
CA GLY A 719 -17.09 11.25 20.37
C GLY A 719 -18.39 10.44 20.55
N ILE A 720 -18.27 9.18 20.99
CA ILE A 720 -19.41 8.30 21.26
C ILE A 720 -19.77 8.40 22.75
N GLY A 721 -21.03 8.66 23.06
CA GLY A 721 -21.54 8.74 24.43
C GLY A 721 -22.04 7.41 24.99
N ASP A 722 -22.62 7.44 26.18
CA ASP A 722 -23.12 6.25 26.90
C ASP A 722 -24.44 5.68 26.35
N TRP A 723 -24.96 6.25 25.28
CA TRP A 723 -26.15 5.78 24.54
C TRP A 723 -25.84 4.62 23.57
N SER A 724 -24.62 4.08 23.59
CA SER A 724 -24.16 3.02 22.71
C SER A 724 -24.21 1.65 23.38
N ASP A 725 -24.57 0.63 22.60
CA ASP A 725 -24.49 -0.76 23.03
C ASP A 725 -23.07 -1.28 22.94
N GLU A 726 -22.70 -2.20 23.83
CA GLU A 726 -21.33 -2.69 23.97
C GLU A 726 -21.33 -4.23 24.08
N LEU A 727 -20.54 -4.90 23.24
CA LEU A 727 -20.32 -6.34 23.29
C LEU A 727 -18.83 -6.65 23.25
N THR A 728 -18.36 -7.43 24.22
CA THR A 728 -17.02 -8.03 24.17
C THR A 728 -17.14 -9.55 24.09
N VAL A 729 -16.61 -10.14 23.03
CA VAL A 729 -16.46 -11.59 22.91
C VAL A 729 -14.99 -11.98 22.84
N GLY A 730 -14.63 -12.98 23.65
CA GLY A 730 -13.28 -13.55 23.64
C GLY A 730 -12.94 -14.25 22.32
N SER A 731 -11.68 -14.66 22.20
CA SER A 731 -11.23 -15.50 21.10
C SER A 731 -11.70 -16.95 21.29
N PRO A 732 -11.88 -17.74 20.21
CA PRO A 732 -12.28 -19.14 20.32
C PRO A 732 -11.10 -20.07 20.63
N PHE A 733 -9.87 -19.55 20.64
CA PHE A 733 -8.66 -20.34 20.86
C PHE A 733 -8.39 -20.58 22.35
N ASP A 734 -7.93 -21.78 22.70
CA ASP A 734 -7.46 -22.09 24.05
C ASP A 734 -6.03 -21.56 24.25
N TYR A 735 -5.93 -20.26 24.53
CA TYR A 735 -4.65 -19.60 24.77
C TYR A 735 -3.87 -20.16 25.96
N ALA A 736 -4.53 -20.79 26.93
CA ALA A 736 -3.85 -21.37 28.09
C ALA A 736 -3.01 -22.59 27.71
N GLN A 737 -3.39 -23.29 26.63
CA GLN A 737 -2.63 -24.40 26.06
C GLN A 737 -1.83 -24.02 24.81
N ALA A 738 -2.28 -23.02 24.06
CA ALA A 738 -1.68 -22.60 22.81
C ALA A 738 -0.52 -21.61 22.98
N ALA A 739 -0.57 -20.73 23.99
CA ALA A 739 0.40 -19.65 24.14
C ALA A 739 1.01 -19.60 25.54
N LEU A 740 2.33 -19.40 25.57
CA LEU A 740 3.09 -19.09 26.79
C LEU A 740 3.71 -17.71 26.67
N VAL A 741 3.54 -16.87 27.68
CA VAL A 741 4.20 -15.56 27.78
C VAL A 741 5.39 -15.69 28.72
N PHE A 742 6.58 -15.33 28.26
CA PHE A 742 7.80 -15.32 29.04
C PHE A 742 8.29 -13.87 29.22
N VAL A 743 8.45 -13.46 30.48
CA VAL A 743 9.02 -12.16 30.84
C VAL A 743 10.22 -12.39 31.77
N PRO A 744 11.46 -12.20 31.30
CA PRO A 744 12.65 -12.46 32.12
C PRO A 744 12.75 -11.49 33.30
N LYS A 745 13.09 -11.99 34.49
CA LYS A 745 13.22 -11.16 35.70
C LYS A 745 14.51 -10.34 35.75
N ASP A 746 15.55 -10.77 35.03
CA ASP A 746 16.92 -10.27 35.10
C ASP A 746 17.33 -9.39 33.91
N ILE A 747 16.47 -9.25 32.89
CA ILE A 747 16.76 -8.32 31.78
C ILE A 747 16.82 -6.87 32.29
N PRO A 748 17.82 -6.06 31.86
CA PRO A 748 17.83 -4.63 32.17
C PRO A 748 16.56 -3.93 31.67
N GLU A 749 16.14 -2.85 32.33
CA GLU A 749 15.04 -2.03 31.80
C GLU A 749 15.50 -1.26 30.54
N PRO A 750 14.61 -1.02 29.55
CA PRO A 750 14.96 -0.19 28.39
C PRO A 750 15.48 1.18 28.81
N GLY A 751 16.69 1.52 28.36
CA GLY A 751 17.42 2.74 28.74
C GLY A 751 18.55 2.51 29.75
N GLN A 752 18.62 1.35 30.40
CA GLN A 752 19.75 0.98 31.24
C GLN A 752 20.95 0.50 30.39
N PRO A 753 22.20 0.72 30.85
CA PRO A 753 23.38 0.18 30.20
C PRO A 753 23.29 -1.35 30.07
N GLY A 754 23.73 -1.88 28.92
CA GLY A 754 23.73 -3.33 28.66
C GLY A 754 22.41 -3.91 28.16
N TYR A 755 21.30 -3.17 28.16
CA TYR A 755 20.01 -3.65 27.66
C TYR A 755 20.08 -4.19 26.22
N GLN A 756 20.69 -3.44 25.30
CA GLN A 756 20.81 -3.85 23.90
C GLN A 756 21.58 -5.16 23.73
N LYS A 757 22.71 -5.31 24.44
CA LYS A 757 23.50 -6.55 24.43
C LYS A 757 22.72 -7.73 25.02
N ALA A 758 21.93 -7.49 26.06
CA ALA A 758 21.08 -8.52 26.66
C ALA A 758 19.98 -8.98 25.69
N VAL A 759 19.36 -8.05 24.94
CA VAL A 759 18.40 -8.38 23.87
C VAL A 759 19.06 -9.20 22.77
N GLU A 760 20.23 -8.79 22.29
CA GLU A 760 20.99 -9.50 21.26
C GLU A 760 21.34 -10.94 21.69
N ALA A 761 21.89 -11.11 22.89
CA ALA A 761 22.22 -12.43 23.43
C ALA A 761 20.98 -13.31 23.60
N ALA A 762 19.91 -12.76 24.19
CA ALA A 762 18.65 -13.47 24.38
C ALA A 762 18.03 -13.93 23.05
N LEU A 763 18.12 -13.10 22.00
CA LEU A 763 17.63 -13.44 20.67
C LEU A 763 18.46 -14.55 20.02
N VAL A 764 19.79 -14.53 20.12
CA VAL A 764 20.62 -15.61 19.58
C VAL A 764 20.23 -16.95 20.21
N ASP A 765 20.17 -17.01 21.54
CA ASP A 765 19.88 -18.26 22.25
C ASP A 765 18.43 -18.73 22.01
N LEU A 766 17.46 -17.81 22.01
CA LEU A 766 16.06 -18.11 21.73
C LEU A 766 15.86 -18.62 20.30
N LEU A 767 16.42 -17.94 19.30
CA LEU A 767 16.23 -18.29 17.90
C LEU A 767 16.89 -19.63 17.55
N ARG A 768 17.99 -19.99 18.21
CA ARG A 768 18.56 -21.34 18.16
C ARG A 768 17.57 -22.39 18.68
N ALA A 769 17.01 -22.17 19.86
CA ALA A 769 16.05 -23.09 20.47
C ALA A 769 14.75 -23.23 19.64
N THR A 770 14.24 -22.13 19.08
CA THR A 770 13.02 -22.16 18.25
C THR A 770 13.31 -22.56 16.80
N GLN A 771 14.58 -22.72 16.42
CA GLN A 771 15.05 -22.98 15.06
C GLN A 771 14.53 -21.92 14.08
N GLY A 772 14.68 -20.65 14.42
CA GLY A 772 13.98 -19.55 13.74
C GLY A 772 12.49 -19.57 14.05
N ARG A 773 11.64 -19.41 13.03
CA ARG A 773 10.16 -19.33 13.13
C ARG A 773 9.69 -18.22 14.05
N ALA A 774 10.38 -17.09 13.97
CA ALA A 774 10.20 -16.00 14.91
C ALA A 774 9.88 -14.68 14.21
N LEU A 775 8.93 -13.94 14.78
CA LEU A 775 8.70 -12.53 14.48
C LEU A 775 9.21 -11.71 15.66
N VAL A 776 10.19 -10.83 15.42
CA VAL A 776 10.77 -9.94 16.42
C VAL A 776 10.32 -8.51 16.14
N LEU A 777 9.51 -7.96 17.04
CA LEU A 777 8.91 -6.65 16.96
C LEU A 777 9.73 -5.62 17.75
N PHE A 778 10.21 -4.61 17.04
CA PHE A 778 10.92 -3.46 17.60
C PHE A 778 10.05 -2.20 17.56
N THR A 779 10.32 -1.28 18.47
CA THR A 779 9.73 0.07 18.47
C THR A 779 10.64 1.11 17.82
N SER A 780 11.85 0.72 17.41
CA SER A 780 12.86 1.60 16.78
C SER A 780 13.60 0.86 15.67
N HIS A 781 13.76 1.48 14.48
CA HIS A 781 14.63 0.87 13.46
C HIS A 781 16.12 0.91 13.85
N SER A 782 16.58 1.87 14.67
CA SER A 782 18.00 1.89 15.07
C SER A 782 18.34 0.67 15.92
N GLN A 783 17.44 0.29 16.82
CA GLN A 783 17.56 -0.91 17.62
C GLN A 783 17.52 -2.17 16.75
N LEU A 784 16.55 -2.24 15.83
CA LEU A 784 16.43 -3.34 14.87
C LEU A 784 17.70 -3.51 14.03
N GLN A 785 18.25 -2.43 13.48
CA GLN A 785 19.46 -2.46 12.66
C GLN A 785 20.69 -2.92 13.45
N ALA A 786 20.85 -2.42 14.69
CA ALA A 786 21.93 -2.85 15.58
C ALA A 786 21.82 -4.35 15.90
N THR A 787 20.62 -4.79 16.28
CA THR A 787 20.35 -6.21 16.57
C THR A 787 20.58 -7.08 15.35
N TYR A 788 20.06 -6.71 14.17
CA TYR A 788 20.28 -7.45 12.91
C TYR A 788 21.76 -7.69 12.67
N ARG A 789 22.59 -6.63 12.72
CA ARG A 789 24.05 -6.75 12.53
C ARG A 789 24.72 -7.67 13.56
N ALA A 790 24.24 -7.67 14.80
CA ALA A 790 24.81 -8.45 15.89
C ALA A 790 24.43 -9.95 15.82
N ILE A 791 23.19 -10.28 15.43
CA ILE A 791 22.67 -11.64 15.52
C ILE A 791 22.76 -12.44 14.21
N THR A 792 22.87 -11.77 13.04
CA THR A 792 22.85 -12.46 11.75
C THR A 792 23.96 -13.51 11.64
N ARG A 793 25.23 -13.12 11.84
CA ARG A 793 26.35 -14.06 11.70
C ARG A 793 26.30 -15.24 12.69
N PRO A 794 26.08 -15.04 14.01
CA PRO A 794 25.95 -16.16 14.96
C PRO A 794 24.83 -17.14 14.63
N LEU A 795 23.74 -16.70 13.99
CA LEU A 795 22.60 -17.55 13.64
C LEU A 795 22.75 -18.21 12.28
N GLU A 796 23.48 -17.60 11.35
CA GLU A 796 23.84 -18.21 10.08
C GLU A 796 24.71 -19.45 10.28
N GLU A 797 25.60 -19.46 11.27
CA GLU A 797 26.40 -20.64 11.66
C GLU A 797 25.51 -21.85 12.04
N ASP A 798 24.29 -21.59 12.52
CA ASP A 798 23.29 -22.61 12.87
C ASP A 798 22.24 -22.83 11.77
N ALA A 799 22.45 -22.34 10.55
CA ALA A 799 21.51 -22.45 9.44
C ALA A 799 20.15 -21.74 9.62
N ILE A 800 20.11 -20.69 10.45
CA ILE A 800 18.92 -19.86 10.70
C ILE A 800 19.04 -18.56 9.90
N ILE A 801 18.02 -18.27 9.10
CA ILE A 801 17.99 -17.08 8.23
C ILE A 801 17.42 -15.90 9.02
N VAL A 802 18.15 -14.79 9.09
CA VAL A 802 17.66 -13.54 9.66
C VAL A 802 17.33 -12.55 8.55
N ILE A 803 16.10 -12.02 8.54
CA ILE A 803 15.67 -10.99 7.59
C ILE A 803 15.08 -9.79 8.32
N ALA A 804 15.41 -8.60 7.84
CA ALA A 804 14.99 -7.34 8.44
C ALA A 804 14.27 -6.42 7.46
N GLN A 805 13.20 -5.79 7.95
CA GLN A 805 12.50 -4.75 7.22
C GLN A 805 13.44 -3.60 6.78
N ASN A 806 13.30 -3.16 5.53
CA ASN A 806 14.07 -2.07 4.91
C ASN A 806 15.58 -2.33 4.79
N LEU A 807 16.06 -3.54 5.11
CA LEU A 807 17.44 -3.97 4.90
C LEU A 807 17.53 -5.10 3.85
N ASP A 808 16.62 -6.07 3.92
CA ASP A 808 16.59 -7.24 3.03
C ASP A 808 15.53 -7.14 1.91
N GLY A 809 14.91 -5.96 1.74
CA GLY A 809 13.91 -5.70 0.72
C GLY A 809 12.65 -5.01 1.24
N SER A 810 11.64 -4.91 0.36
CA SER A 810 10.34 -4.34 0.69
C SER A 810 9.58 -5.20 1.71
N ARG A 811 8.62 -4.61 2.43
CA ARG A 811 7.75 -5.31 3.38
C ARG A 811 7.11 -6.57 2.77
N ARG A 812 6.68 -6.49 1.51
CA ARG A 812 6.06 -7.62 0.79
C ARG A 812 7.07 -8.74 0.55
N GLN A 813 8.25 -8.42 0.01
CA GLN A 813 9.30 -9.43 -0.24
C GLN A 813 9.73 -10.14 1.04
N VAL A 814 10.00 -9.37 2.09
CA VAL A 814 10.45 -9.90 3.38
C VAL A 814 9.37 -10.80 4.02
N LEU A 815 8.09 -10.44 3.94
CA LEU A 815 6.99 -11.30 4.40
C LEU A 815 6.86 -12.59 3.60
N GLU A 816 7.04 -12.52 2.28
CA GLU A 816 6.97 -13.71 1.43
C GLU A 816 8.13 -14.67 1.71
N THR A 817 9.35 -14.16 1.88
CA THR A 817 10.50 -14.97 2.31
C THR A 817 10.21 -15.62 3.66
N PHE A 818 9.67 -14.87 4.63
CA PHE A 818 9.31 -15.40 5.94
C PHE A 818 8.28 -16.53 5.87
N LYS A 819 7.29 -16.44 4.97
CA LYS A 819 6.24 -17.46 4.80
C LYS A 819 6.72 -18.73 4.10
N THR A 820 7.70 -18.60 3.20
CA THR A 820 8.11 -19.69 2.30
C THR A 820 9.35 -20.42 2.79
N GLN A 821 10.23 -19.74 3.54
CA GLN A 821 11.51 -20.30 3.97
C GLN A 821 11.44 -20.84 5.40
N GLU A 822 11.86 -22.09 5.57
CA GLU A 822 11.99 -22.71 6.88
C GLU A 822 13.19 -22.16 7.68
N ARG A 823 13.04 -22.14 9.01
CA ARG A 823 14.07 -21.65 9.94
C ARG A 823 14.44 -20.18 9.74
N THR A 824 13.43 -19.35 9.57
CA THR A 824 13.58 -17.90 9.33
C THR A 824 13.16 -17.07 10.55
N ALA A 825 13.90 -16.02 10.86
CA ALA A 825 13.55 -15.01 11.86
C ALA A 825 13.37 -13.65 11.16
N LEU A 826 12.20 -13.04 11.35
CA LEU A 826 11.82 -11.77 10.75
C LEU A 826 11.85 -10.65 11.79
N LEU A 827 12.66 -9.62 11.54
CA LEU A 827 12.74 -8.43 12.36
C LEU A 827 11.93 -7.29 11.71
N GLY A 828 10.97 -6.74 12.45
CA GLY A 828 10.07 -5.69 11.96
C GLY A 828 9.83 -4.56 12.96
N THR A 829 9.46 -3.38 12.47
CA THR A 829 8.99 -2.26 13.31
C THR A 829 7.47 -2.06 13.17
N LYS A 830 6.93 -0.86 13.47
CA LYS A 830 5.49 -0.50 13.51
C LYS A 830 4.64 -1.17 12.42
N SER A 831 5.11 -1.21 11.18
CA SER A 831 4.35 -1.79 10.04
C SER A 831 4.12 -3.31 10.08
N PHE A 832 4.80 -4.03 10.97
CA PHE A 832 4.65 -5.47 11.21
C PHE A 832 3.86 -5.79 12.49
N TRP A 833 3.51 -4.78 13.29
CA TRP A 833 2.58 -4.96 14.42
C TRP A 833 1.17 -5.28 13.95
N GLU A 834 0.86 -4.91 12.69
CA GLU A 834 -0.43 -5.13 12.04
C GLU A 834 -0.29 -5.72 10.64
N GLY A 835 -1.36 -6.35 10.14
CA GLY A 835 -1.44 -6.87 8.78
C GLY A 835 -0.47 -8.01 8.44
N VAL A 836 0.13 -8.67 9.43
CA VAL A 836 0.87 -9.93 9.24
C VAL A 836 -0.08 -11.10 9.48
N ASP A 837 -0.22 -11.95 8.47
CA ASP A 837 -1.05 -13.16 8.49
C ASP A 837 -0.17 -14.35 8.09
N VAL A 838 0.33 -15.06 9.09
CA VAL A 838 1.17 -16.25 8.97
C VAL A 838 0.52 -17.30 9.86
N VAL A 839 0.13 -18.43 9.26
CA VAL A 839 -0.58 -19.53 9.93
C VAL A 839 0.36 -20.73 10.07
N GLY A 840 0.24 -21.46 11.18
CA GLY A 840 0.97 -22.70 11.40
C GLY A 840 2.42 -22.52 11.85
N GLU A 841 3.25 -23.53 11.59
CA GLU A 841 4.60 -23.63 12.16
C GLU A 841 5.58 -22.54 11.72
N ALA A 842 5.27 -21.77 10.66
CA ALA A 842 6.14 -20.70 10.20
C ALA A 842 6.34 -19.59 11.25
N LEU A 843 5.38 -19.40 12.17
CA LEU A 843 5.48 -18.46 13.28
C LEU A 843 5.11 -19.13 14.61
N SER A 844 6.11 -19.64 15.32
CA SER A 844 5.96 -20.27 16.65
C SER A 844 6.52 -19.40 17.79
N CYS A 845 7.26 -18.34 17.46
CA CYS A 845 7.85 -17.44 18.43
C CYS A 845 7.56 -15.97 18.08
N LEU A 846 7.00 -15.23 19.03
CA LEU A 846 6.83 -13.78 18.91
C LEU A 846 7.71 -13.12 19.97
N VAL A 847 8.57 -12.20 19.57
CA VAL A 847 9.40 -11.43 20.51
C VAL A 847 8.96 -9.97 20.45
N ILE A 848 8.63 -9.41 21.60
CA ILE A 848 8.39 -7.98 21.77
C ILE A 848 9.62 -7.43 22.47
N ALA A 849 10.49 -6.77 21.71
CA ALA A 849 11.74 -6.24 22.25
C ALA A 849 11.45 -5.19 23.33
N ARG A 850 10.53 -4.25 23.06
CA ARG A 850 10.16 -3.16 23.97
C ARG A 850 8.66 -2.91 23.93
N LEU A 851 8.08 -2.45 25.04
CA LEU A 851 6.68 -2.04 25.09
C LEU A 851 6.38 -0.93 24.06
N PRO A 852 5.28 -1.03 23.28
CA PRO A 852 5.00 -0.19 22.11
C PRO A 852 4.42 1.19 22.45
N PHE A 853 5.08 1.92 23.35
CA PHE A 853 4.73 3.32 23.61
C PHE A 853 4.98 4.17 22.36
N SER A 854 4.04 5.08 22.09
CA SER A 854 4.24 6.14 21.11
C SER A 854 5.43 7.02 21.47
N VAL A 855 6.07 7.62 20.46
CA VAL A 855 7.19 8.53 20.66
C VAL A 855 6.65 9.83 21.27
N PRO A 856 7.12 10.27 22.44
CA PRO A 856 6.59 11.49 23.08
C PRO A 856 6.80 12.77 22.27
N SER A 857 7.81 12.80 21.38
CA SER A 857 8.08 13.93 20.48
C SER A 857 7.20 13.94 19.21
N ASP A 858 6.42 12.88 18.95
CA ASP A 858 5.44 12.90 17.87
C ASP A 858 4.44 14.05 18.09
N PRO A 859 4.28 14.98 17.14
CA PRO A 859 3.49 16.20 17.36
C PRO A 859 2.03 15.94 17.71
N ILE A 860 1.42 14.92 17.11
CA ILE A 860 0.02 14.57 17.33
C ILE A 860 -0.14 13.95 18.71
N PHE A 861 0.74 13.01 19.05
CA PHE A 861 0.76 12.38 20.36
C PHE A 861 1.02 13.39 21.47
N ALA A 862 1.99 14.29 21.32
CA ALA A 862 2.31 15.33 22.29
C ALA A 862 1.13 16.28 22.52
N ALA A 863 0.51 16.78 21.43
CA ALA A 863 -0.61 17.70 21.54
C ALA A 863 -1.83 17.05 22.20
N ARG A 864 -2.11 15.77 21.90
CA ARG A 864 -3.21 15.03 22.56
C ARG A 864 -2.90 14.70 24.01
N SER A 865 -1.65 14.37 24.32
CA SER A 865 -1.20 14.10 25.69
C SER A 865 -1.49 15.29 26.62
N GLU A 866 -1.32 16.52 26.13
CA GLU A 866 -1.61 17.75 26.89
C GLU A 866 -3.09 17.95 27.21
N THR A 867 -4.01 17.23 26.56
CA THR A 867 -5.45 17.29 26.86
C THR A 867 -5.86 16.45 28.07
N PHE A 868 -4.91 15.72 28.67
CA PHE A 868 -5.14 14.85 29.83
C PHE A 868 -4.32 15.31 31.03
N ASP A 869 -4.90 15.26 32.23
CA ASP A 869 -4.21 15.56 33.48
C ASP A 869 -3.06 14.57 33.75
N ASP A 870 -3.34 13.27 33.56
CA ASP A 870 -2.33 12.20 33.56
C ASP A 870 -2.17 11.64 32.15
N SER A 871 -1.43 12.37 31.32
CA SER A 871 -1.12 11.98 29.93
C SER A 871 -0.54 10.57 29.80
N PHE A 872 0.25 10.13 30.78
CA PHE A 872 0.88 8.82 30.72
C PHE A 872 -0.12 7.71 31.03
N GLY A 873 -0.86 7.80 32.14
CA GLY A 873 -1.82 6.78 32.55
C GLY A 873 -3.11 6.76 31.73
N GLN A 874 -3.64 7.92 31.34
CA GLN A 874 -4.94 8.04 30.67
C GLN A 874 -4.87 7.94 29.14
N TYR A 875 -3.69 8.18 28.55
CA TYR A 875 -3.53 8.18 27.09
C TYR A 875 -2.40 7.26 26.61
N ALA A 876 -1.16 7.45 27.09
CA ALA A 876 -0.01 6.68 26.59
C ALA A 876 -0.11 5.16 26.88
N VAL A 877 -0.53 4.79 28.10
CA VAL A 877 -0.66 3.40 28.53
C VAL A 877 -1.78 2.67 27.76
N PRO A 878 -3.03 3.19 27.68
CA PRO A 878 -4.10 2.56 26.89
C PRO A 878 -3.72 2.29 25.42
N GLU A 879 -3.15 3.30 24.73
CA GLU A 879 -2.66 3.16 23.35
C GLU A 879 -1.61 2.04 23.22
N ALA A 880 -0.65 1.99 24.15
CA ALA A 880 0.39 0.96 24.15
C ALA A 880 -0.17 -0.44 24.44
N VAL A 881 -1.17 -0.55 25.32
CA VAL A 881 -1.85 -1.82 25.62
C VAL A 881 -2.61 -2.36 24.41
N LEU A 882 -3.33 -1.50 23.68
CA LEU A 882 -4.02 -1.89 22.45
C LEU A 882 -3.03 -2.41 21.39
N ARG A 883 -1.94 -1.67 21.15
CA ARG A 883 -0.88 -2.10 20.20
C ARG A 883 -0.20 -3.39 20.64
N PHE A 884 0.04 -3.55 21.94
CA PHE A 884 0.60 -4.79 22.49
C PHE A 884 -0.30 -5.99 22.21
N ARG A 885 -1.62 -5.86 22.40
CA ARG A 885 -2.60 -6.91 22.05
C ARG A 885 -2.64 -7.21 20.56
N GLN A 886 -2.55 -6.19 19.70
CA GLN A 886 -2.51 -6.39 18.24
C GLN A 886 -1.26 -7.17 17.80
N GLY A 887 -0.11 -6.88 18.43
CA GLY A 887 1.14 -7.64 18.23
C GLY A 887 1.01 -9.07 18.73
N PHE A 888 0.45 -9.28 19.93
CA PHE A 888 0.19 -10.60 20.50
C PHE A 888 -0.71 -11.47 19.60
N GLY A 889 -1.77 -10.88 19.03
CA GLY A 889 -2.72 -11.55 18.13
C GLY A 889 -2.13 -12.03 16.79
N ARG A 890 -0.82 -11.85 16.56
CA ARG A 890 -0.10 -12.38 15.40
C ARG A 890 0.31 -13.85 15.57
N LEU A 891 0.51 -14.29 16.81
CA LEU A 891 1.06 -15.62 17.10
C LEU A 891 0.06 -16.75 16.84
N ILE A 892 -1.19 -16.61 17.30
CA ILE A 892 -2.20 -17.66 17.24
C ILE A 892 -3.30 -17.26 16.26
N ARG A 893 -3.40 -18.00 15.15
CA ARG A 893 -4.35 -17.81 14.04
C ARG A 893 -5.26 -19.00 13.80
N SER A 894 -4.84 -20.19 14.22
CA SER A 894 -5.59 -21.44 14.15
C SER A 894 -5.61 -22.16 15.51
N LYS A 895 -6.53 -23.12 15.69
CA LYS A 895 -6.58 -23.95 16.92
C LYS A 895 -5.37 -24.86 17.10
N ASN A 896 -4.66 -25.17 16.01
CA ASN A 896 -3.48 -26.01 16.03
C ASN A 896 -2.20 -25.21 16.26
N ASP A 897 -2.29 -23.88 16.20
CA ASP A 897 -1.13 -23.03 16.44
C ASP A 897 -0.73 -23.12 17.91
N ARG A 898 0.57 -23.23 18.13
CA ARG A 898 1.16 -23.16 19.47
C ARG A 898 2.44 -22.36 19.39
N GLY A 899 2.65 -21.50 20.37
CA GLY A 899 3.84 -20.66 20.37
C GLY A 899 4.17 -20.03 21.70
N ILE A 900 5.29 -19.30 21.70
CA ILE A 900 5.79 -18.54 22.85
C ILE A 900 5.87 -17.06 22.49
N VAL A 901 5.42 -16.20 23.40
CA VAL A 901 5.60 -14.75 23.34
C VAL A 901 6.63 -14.34 24.38
N VAL A 902 7.75 -13.77 23.92
CA VAL A 902 8.82 -13.31 24.80
C VAL A 902 8.79 -11.78 24.86
N VAL A 903 8.60 -11.22 26.05
CA VAL A 903 8.59 -9.77 26.25
C VAL A 903 9.91 -9.36 26.92
N LEU A 904 10.81 -8.77 26.15
CA LEU A 904 12.14 -8.36 26.61
C LEU A 904 12.11 -6.95 27.25
N ASP A 905 11.09 -6.69 28.07
CA ASP A 905 10.88 -5.42 28.76
C ASP A 905 10.42 -5.64 30.20
N LYS A 906 11.37 -5.52 31.14
CA LYS A 906 11.15 -5.74 32.57
C LYS A 906 10.11 -4.79 33.18
N ARG A 907 9.78 -3.67 32.53
CA ARG A 907 8.78 -2.71 33.01
C ARG A 907 7.39 -3.32 33.15
N VAL A 908 7.10 -4.40 32.44
CA VAL A 908 5.87 -5.19 32.60
C VAL A 908 5.74 -5.76 34.03
N LEU A 909 6.87 -6.06 34.67
CA LEU A 909 6.91 -6.61 36.03
C LEU A 909 7.13 -5.52 37.09
N THR A 910 7.96 -4.51 36.79
CA THR A 910 8.42 -3.54 37.80
C THR A 910 7.54 -2.29 37.92
N LYS A 911 6.78 -1.92 36.89
CA LYS A 911 5.96 -0.70 36.89
C LYS A 911 4.49 -1.02 37.17
N ASN A 912 3.81 -0.11 37.86
CA ASN A 912 2.39 -0.27 38.24
C ASN A 912 1.46 -0.51 37.05
N TYR A 913 1.74 0.12 35.90
CA TYR A 913 0.96 -0.06 34.67
C TYR A 913 1.23 -1.41 33.98
N GLY A 914 2.31 -2.11 34.32
CA GLY A 914 2.69 -3.38 33.68
C GLY A 914 1.62 -4.47 33.81
N ARG A 915 0.87 -4.44 34.92
CA ARG A 915 -0.29 -5.32 35.15
C ARG A 915 -1.38 -5.19 34.08
N LEU A 916 -1.55 -4.00 33.49
CA LEU A 916 -2.55 -3.75 32.46
C LEU A 916 -2.20 -4.46 31.15
N PHE A 917 -0.90 -4.55 30.82
CA PHE A 917 -0.45 -5.28 29.63
C PHE A 917 -0.79 -6.77 29.76
N LEU A 918 -0.40 -7.42 30.86
CA LEU A 918 -0.67 -8.84 31.09
C LEU A 918 -2.16 -9.12 31.31
N GLY A 919 -2.87 -8.27 32.07
CA GLY A 919 -4.30 -8.41 32.34
C GLY A 919 -5.18 -8.19 31.11
N SER A 920 -4.65 -7.49 30.09
CA SER A 920 -5.33 -7.32 28.81
C SER A 920 -5.16 -8.51 27.87
N LEU A 921 -4.29 -9.47 28.14
CA LEU A 921 -4.16 -10.66 27.31
C LEU A 921 -5.30 -11.66 27.58
N PRO A 922 -5.64 -12.53 26.61
CA PRO A 922 -6.48 -13.69 26.90
C PRO A 922 -5.81 -14.58 27.97
N PRO A 923 -6.55 -15.51 28.62
CA PRO A 923 -5.97 -16.41 29.61
C PRO A 923 -4.79 -17.20 29.03
N VAL A 924 -3.58 -16.87 29.47
CA VAL A 924 -2.31 -17.46 29.01
C VAL A 924 -1.47 -17.88 30.20
N GLN A 925 -0.56 -18.84 29.97
CA GLN A 925 0.46 -19.15 30.97
C GLN A 925 1.53 -18.04 30.95
N VAL A 926 1.79 -17.42 32.10
CA VAL A 926 2.80 -16.36 32.22
C VAL A 926 3.93 -16.81 33.14
N VAL A 927 5.14 -16.89 32.58
CA VAL A 927 6.39 -17.18 33.30
C VAL A 927 7.12 -15.86 33.55
N LYS A 928 7.33 -15.52 34.83
CA LYS A 928 7.87 -14.20 35.25
C LYS A 928 8.95 -14.24 36.32
N ASP A 929 9.30 -15.44 36.79
CA ASP A 929 10.21 -15.73 37.90
C ASP A 929 11.55 -16.35 37.43
N LYS A 930 11.69 -16.59 36.12
CA LYS A 930 12.86 -17.18 35.48
C LYS A 930 13.81 -16.15 34.88
N GLU A 931 15.07 -16.54 34.74
CA GLU A 931 16.14 -15.73 34.17
C GLU A 931 16.28 -15.93 32.65
N LEU A 932 16.94 -14.99 31.97
CA LEU A 932 17.21 -15.07 30.53
C LEU A 932 17.89 -16.38 30.12
N LYS A 933 18.80 -16.90 30.93
CA LYS A 933 19.51 -18.17 30.66
C LYS A 933 18.58 -19.39 30.56
N GLU A 934 17.38 -19.32 31.15
CA GLU A 934 16.40 -20.41 31.13
C GLU A 934 15.44 -20.31 29.95
N LEU A 935 15.39 -19.16 29.26
CA LEU A 935 14.50 -18.90 28.15
C LEU A 935 14.58 -19.95 27.03
N PRO A 936 15.78 -20.35 26.53
CA PRO A 936 15.89 -21.31 25.44
C PRO A 936 15.26 -22.66 25.79
N ARG A 937 15.57 -23.18 26.98
CA ARG A 937 15.01 -24.44 27.49
C ARG A 937 13.49 -24.38 27.62
N VAL A 938 12.96 -23.30 28.18
CA VAL A 938 11.49 -23.14 28.34
C VAL A 938 10.80 -23.04 26.99
N ALA A 939 11.38 -22.33 26.03
CA ALA A 939 10.83 -22.22 24.68
C ALA A 939 10.82 -23.57 23.96
N GLU A 940 11.93 -24.31 24.03
CA GLU A 940 12.06 -25.62 23.42
C GLU A 940 11.08 -26.64 24.03
N GLU A 941 11.04 -26.75 25.36
CA GLU A 941 10.11 -27.65 26.08
C GLU A 941 8.65 -27.33 25.72
N TRP A 942 8.27 -26.05 25.66
CA TRP A 942 6.90 -25.66 25.34
C TRP A 942 6.49 -26.05 23.92
N ILE A 943 7.37 -25.79 22.94
CA ILE A 943 7.11 -26.08 21.53
C ILE A 943 7.12 -27.60 21.28
N GLN A 944 8.07 -28.34 21.86
CA GLN A 944 8.19 -29.80 21.68
C GLN A 944 7.07 -30.57 22.38
N ASN A 945 6.69 -30.20 23.60
CA ASN A 945 5.56 -30.84 24.29
C ASN A 945 4.23 -30.67 23.53
N GLY A 946 4.09 -29.57 22.77
CA GLY A 946 2.96 -29.39 21.87
C GLY A 946 2.95 -30.36 20.69
N ARG A 947 4.13 -30.67 20.12
CA ARG A 947 4.28 -31.59 18.97
C ARG A 947 3.97 -33.03 19.33
N MET A 948 4.37 -33.49 20.51
CA MET A 948 4.06 -34.85 20.97
C MET A 948 2.56 -35.05 21.21
N ASN A 949 1.88 -34.05 21.79
CA ASN A 949 0.43 -34.13 22.01
C ASN A 949 -0.38 -34.09 20.70
N SER A 950 0.03 -33.28 19.73
CA SER A 950 -0.65 -33.18 18.42
C SER A 950 -0.44 -34.43 17.56
N GLN A 951 0.74 -35.05 17.59
CA GLN A 951 0.99 -36.36 16.95
C GLN A 951 0.19 -37.49 17.60
N GLN A 952 0.01 -37.50 18.92
CA GLN A 952 -0.85 -38.47 19.62
C GLN A 952 -2.35 -38.27 19.32
N LEU A 953 -2.80 -37.03 19.12
CA LEU A 953 -4.17 -36.72 18.72
C LEU A 953 -4.46 -37.15 17.28
N MET A 954 -3.53 -36.92 16.34
CA MET A 954 -3.67 -37.39 14.95
C MET A 954 -3.58 -38.92 14.82
N ALA A 955 -2.75 -39.59 15.64
CA ALA A 955 -2.70 -41.05 15.70
C ALA A 955 -4.00 -41.66 16.26
N LYS A 956 -4.72 -40.93 17.15
CA LYS A 956 -6.02 -41.34 17.67
C LYS A 956 -7.18 -41.07 16.71
N SER A 957 -7.12 -40.04 15.88
CA SER A 957 -8.13 -39.81 14.83
C SER A 957 -7.96 -40.79 13.67
N ALA A 958 -6.73 -41.12 13.28
CA ALA A 958 -6.44 -42.10 12.22
C ALA A 958 -6.65 -43.58 12.63
N SER A 959 -6.93 -43.85 13.91
CA SER A 959 -7.32 -45.18 14.41
C SER A 959 -8.81 -45.27 14.78
N ALA A 960 -9.57 -44.20 14.51
CA ALA A 960 -11.02 -44.12 14.66
C ALA A 960 -11.76 -44.05 13.31
N ASP A 961 -11.03 -43.96 12.19
CA ASP A 961 -11.47 -44.36 10.84
C ASP A 961 -11.08 -45.82 10.59
#